data_AF-A0A370HJL5-F1
#
_entry.id   AF-A0A370HJL5-F1
#
_cell.length_a   1.000
_cell.length_b   1.000
_cell.length_c   1.000
_cell.angle_alpha   90.00
_cell.angle_beta   90.00
_cell.angle_gamma   90.00
#
_symmetry.space_group_name_H-M   'P 1'
#
loop_
_entity.id
_entity.type
_entity.pdbx_description
1 polymer ?
#
loop_
_entity_poly.entity_id
_entity_poly.type
_entity_poly.pdbx_seq_one_letter_code
_entity_poly.pdbx_strand_id
1 'polypeptide(L)'
;MRVLIIVTHLLGAGHLTRAAALARAFARRGHETTLVSGGSPVALADFDDAAFVQLPPVRTAGTDFRTLLDETGEPIDPARLAIRRAILVETMEALRPDLVITELFPFGRRVLADEFTAVLETAHRMEPRPRILSSVRDILVAPSKEGRVAEAHRRIERFYDGVLVHADPHFVPLDASWPVDETLRPFLRYTGYVDENDAPVPVGERRGIVVSGGSSAASLPLYRAAIAAARALPEHPWRILVGRGVAEADFRAIRDGAPPHATVERARPDFRALLAQAEVSVSQAGYNTVVDLLRSGAAPVLVPFEAGHETEQRLRAERLQALGLAKIVPEADLTAERLADAIREALARTVAGIEGPSLGGADRSVAIAEEMTLARPALHRPIDWSPVGEALDRADQAGCHPGFWWRDDDAVARTADLERLLGLSRRYEAGIGLAAVPALIEPSLAALLRDEQLAYSLVHGWRHANHAPQGEKKAEFGSRRPIAAMVQEAEDALSATRTALGPRLLPVFVPPWNRISPDLVRLLPECGYAALSTFRDRDRHAPVKDLLQINTHIDPIDWRGTRSLVESGRVVAALAAAIDRRIAGVADPEEPIGILTHHKVHDEAIWFFLESLIDYLAGRGIRLLRINRLFRNESRIAVEL
;
A
#
# COMPACT_ATOMS: atom_id res chain seq x y z
N MET A 1 -10.37 5.56 1.77
CA MET A 1 -9.98 4.77 2.95
C MET A 1 -10.34 5.58 4.19
N ARG A 2 -10.55 4.91 5.31
CA ARG A 2 -10.61 5.51 6.64
C ARG A 2 -9.22 5.48 7.26
N VAL A 3 -8.68 6.65 7.60
CA VAL A 3 -7.30 6.82 8.03
C VAL A 3 -7.27 7.38 9.44
N LEU A 4 -6.58 6.70 10.34
CA LEU A 4 -6.34 7.18 11.69
C LEU A 4 -4.86 7.53 11.86
N ILE A 5 -4.56 8.78 12.17
CA ILE A 5 -3.20 9.23 12.48
C ILE A 5 -3.13 9.57 13.96
N ILE A 6 -2.19 8.97 14.69
CA ILE A 6 -2.03 9.15 16.14
C ILE A 6 -0.67 9.76 16.42
N VAL A 7 -0.67 10.91 17.09
CA VAL A 7 0.55 11.62 17.46
C VAL A 7 0.46 12.11 18.90
N THR A 8 1.49 11.82 19.70
CA THR A 8 1.69 12.47 20.99
C THR A 8 3.02 13.21 20.96
N HIS A 9 2.98 14.53 21.06
CA HIS A 9 4.18 15.37 21.18
C HIS A 9 4.35 15.78 22.65
N LEU A 10 5.56 15.62 23.19
CA LEU A 10 5.86 15.92 24.61
C LEU A 10 6.52 17.29 24.80
N LEU A 11 7.27 17.73 23.79
CA LEU A 11 7.96 19.01 23.74
C LEU A 11 7.88 19.55 22.31
N GLY A 12 7.44 20.81 22.16
CA GLY A 12 7.27 21.45 20.87
C GLY A 12 6.17 20.84 19.99
N ALA A 13 5.74 21.57 18.96
CA ALA A 13 4.61 21.16 18.10
C ALA A 13 5.03 20.34 16.86
N GLY A 14 6.33 20.14 16.62
CA GLY A 14 6.82 19.64 15.33
C GLY A 14 6.32 18.26 14.91
N HIS A 15 6.03 17.36 15.85
CA HIS A 15 5.42 16.07 15.51
C HIS A 15 3.97 16.24 15.06
N LEU A 16 3.22 17.12 15.74
CA LEU A 16 1.83 17.38 15.45
C LEU A 16 1.66 18.12 14.11
N THR A 17 2.50 19.11 13.79
CA THR A 17 2.41 19.86 12.53
C THR A 17 2.59 18.98 11.29
N ARG A 18 3.51 18.01 11.32
CA ARG A 18 3.65 17.01 10.24
C ARG A 18 2.54 15.99 10.20
N ALA A 19 2.09 15.50 11.35
CA ALA A 19 0.95 14.59 11.39
C ALA A 19 -0.29 15.29 10.80
N ALA A 20 -0.45 16.60 11.05
CA ALA A 20 -1.48 17.42 10.41
C ALA A 20 -1.25 17.61 8.91
N ALA A 21 0.00 17.81 8.45
CA ALA A 21 0.31 17.87 7.02
C ALA A 21 -0.01 16.56 6.28
N LEU A 22 0.28 15.41 6.91
CA LEU A 22 -0.14 14.11 6.40
C LEU A 22 -1.66 14.00 6.39
N ALA A 23 -2.34 14.40 7.47
CA ALA A 23 -3.80 14.33 7.56
C ALA A 23 -4.47 15.14 6.43
N ARG A 24 -4.01 16.37 6.18
CA ARG A 24 -4.46 17.20 5.05
C ARG A 24 -4.21 16.51 3.71
N ALA A 25 -3.03 15.93 3.50
CA ALA A 25 -2.74 15.23 2.25
C ALA A 25 -3.68 14.04 2.00
N PHE A 26 -3.99 13.24 3.03
CA PHE A 26 -4.98 12.16 2.91
C PHE A 26 -6.39 12.72 2.61
N ALA A 27 -6.81 13.77 3.31
CA ALA A 27 -8.14 14.35 3.12
C ALA A 27 -8.31 15.00 1.74
N ARG A 28 -7.30 15.74 1.24
CA ARG A 28 -7.25 16.27 -0.14
C ARG A 28 -7.34 15.19 -1.22
N ARG A 29 -6.92 13.96 -0.90
CA ARG A 29 -7.03 12.78 -1.78
C ARG A 29 -8.38 12.04 -1.65
N GLY A 30 -9.32 12.59 -0.87
CA GLY A 30 -10.67 12.06 -0.69
C GLY A 30 -10.75 10.93 0.33
N HIS A 31 -9.81 10.85 1.28
CA HIS A 31 -9.85 9.86 2.35
C HIS A 31 -10.48 10.44 3.63
N GLU A 32 -11.36 9.67 4.26
CA GLU A 32 -11.93 10.00 5.57
C GLU A 32 -10.81 9.89 6.62
N THR A 33 -10.38 11.03 7.15
CA THR A 33 -9.14 11.12 7.92
C THR A 33 -9.41 11.67 9.32
N THR A 34 -8.90 10.99 10.33
CA THR A 34 -8.98 11.41 11.73
C THR A 34 -7.57 11.55 12.31
N LEU A 35 -7.26 12.73 12.84
CA LEU A 35 -6.02 13.00 13.57
C LEU A 35 -6.27 13.01 15.08
N VAL A 36 -5.58 12.14 15.80
CA VAL A 36 -5.57 12.10 17.27
C VAL A 36 -4.32 12.77 17.80
N SER A 37 -4.48 13.80 18.64
CA SER A 37 -3.40 14.53 19.29
C SER A 37 -3.35 14.24 20.79
N GLY A 38 -2.22 13.76 21.28
CA GLY A 38 -1.97 13.50 22.69
C GLY A 38 -1.16 14.55 23.44
N GLY A 39 -0.54 15.50 22.73
CA GLY A 39 0.26 16.57 23.33
C GLY A 39 -0.57 17.79 23.71
N SER A 40 0.10 18.86 24.15
CA SER A 40 -0.56 20.14 24.44
C SER A 40 -1.27 20.70 23.18
N PRO A 41 -2.49 21.25 23.30
CA PRO A 41 -3.18 21.83 22.14
C PRO A 41 -2.36 22.95 21.49
N VAL A 42 -2.31 22.95 20.15
CA VAL A 42 -1.66 23.97 19.34
C VAL A 42 -2.68 24.48 18.33
N ALA A 43 -2.72 25.79 18.11
CA ALA A 43 -3.49 26.37 17.03
C ALA A 43 -2.88 25.93 15.69
N LEU A 44 -3.48 24.92 15.07
CA LEU A 44 -3.13 24.49 13.72
C LEU A 44 -4.00 25.22 12.71
N ALA A 45 -3.48 25.37 11.49
CA ALA A 45 -4.29 25.79 10.34
C ALA A 45 -5.38 24.75 10.04
N ASP A 46 -6.33 25.11 9.18
CA ASP A 46 -7.46 24.27 8.79
C ASP A 46 -7.04 22.83 8.41
N PHE A 47 -7.90 21.85 8.70
CA PHE A 47 -7.59 20.42 8.56
C PHE A 47 -8.10 19.81 7.26
N ASP A 48 -8.54 20.62 6.28
CA ASP A 48 -9.04 20.16 4.97
C ASP A 48 -10.05 18.99 5.12
N ASP A 49 -11.14 19.19 5.87
CA ASP A 49 -12.17 18.20 6.23
C ASP A 49 -11.73 17.01 7.13
N ALA A 50 -10.48 16.93 7.56
CA ALA A 50 -10.06 15.89 8.51
C ALA A 50 -10.62 16.13 9.93
N ALA A 51 -11.12 15.06 10.56
CA ALA A 51 -11.59 15.08 11.94
C ALA A 51 -10.42 15.18 12.93
N PHE A 52 -10.65 15.81 14.08
CA PHE A 52 -9.62 16.00 15.11
C PHE A 52 -10.10 15.52 16.48
N VAL A 53 -9.29 14.69 17.14
CA VAL A 53 -9.55 14.15 18.48
C VAL A 53 -8.40 14.57 19.40
N GLN A 54 -8.72 15.31 20.45
CA GLN A 54 -7.73 15.71 21.46
C GLN A 54 -7.83 14.78 22.68
N LEU A 55 -6.75 14.07 22.98
CA LEU A 55 -6.63 13.32 24.24
C LEU A 55 -6.34 14.29 25.40
N PRO A 56 -6.61 13.89 26.65
CA PRO A 56 -6.08 14.60 27.83
C PRO A 56 -4.58 14.85 27.66
N PRO A 57 -4.14 16.11 27.51
CA PRO A 57 -2.79 16.41 27.05
C PRO A 57 -1.75 15.93 28.07
N VAL A 58 -0.59 15.55 27.55
CA VAL A 58 0.62 15.26 28.35
C VAL A 58 1.80 16.03 27.76
N ARG A 59 2.71 16.50 28.62
CA ARG A 59 3.93 17.23 28.23
C ARG A 59 5.10 16.87 29.14
N THR A 60 6.29 17.34 28.82
CA THR A 60 7.50 17.17 29.64
C THR A 60 8.10 18.52 30.00
N ALA A 61 8.80 18.59 31.13
CA ALA A 61 9.59 19.78 31.49
C ALA A 61 10.98 19.68 30.84
N GLY A 62 11.26 20.58 29.89
CA GLY A 62 12.53 20.58 29.17
C GLY A 62 12.80 19.24 28.48
N THR A 63 13.96 18.65 28.75
CA THR A 63 14.42 17.38 28.16
C THR A 63 14.16 16.16 29.05
N ASP A 64 13.44 16.31 30.18
CA ASP A 64 13.03 15.15 30.99
C ASP A 64 11.85 14.42 30.35
N PHE A 65 12.16 13.51 29.42
CA PHE A 65 11.16 12.68 28.75
C PHE A 65 10.63 11.52 29.59
N ARG A 66 10.93 11.47 30.90
CA ARG A 66 10.47 10.41 31.81
C ARG A 66 9.24 10.85 32.61
N THR A 67 9.25 12.08 33.09
CA THR A 67 8.16 12.63 33.90
C THR A 67 7.13 13.30 33.00
N LEU A 68 5.94 12.70 32.93
CA LEU A 68 4.82 13.27 32.20
C LEU A 68 4.05 14.22 33.10
N LEU A 69 3.79 15.42 32.59
CA LEU A 69 3.06 16.48 33.25
C LEU A 69 1.75 16.77 32.50
N ASP A 70 0.75 17.27 33.22
CA ASP A 70 -0.50 17.75 32.64
C ASP A 70 -0.38 19.20 32.12
N GLU A 71 -1.51 19.76 31.69
CA GLU A 71 -1.63 21.15 31.22
C GLU A 71 -1.29 22.19 32.30
N THR A 72 -1.45 21.86 33.58
CA THR A 72 -1.10 22.74 34.71
C THR A 72 0.38 22.65 35.06
N GLY A 73 1.05 21.58 34.65
CA GLY A 73 2.47 21.33 34.94
C GLY A 73 2.71 20.38 36.10
N GLU A 74 1.64 19.77 36.62
CA GLU A 74 1.72 18.77 37.68
C GLU A 74 1.93 17.37 37.09
N PRO A 75 2.62 16.45 37.82
CA PRO A 75 2.76 15.06 37.40
C PRO A 75 1.41 14.38 37.15
N ILE A 76 1.27 13.69 36.03
CA ILE A 76 0.03 13.00 35.69
C ILE A 76 -0.22 11.79 36.59
N ASP A 77 -1.49 11.52 36.89
CA ASP A 77 -1.89 10.27 37.55
C ASP A 77 -2.05 9.10 36.55
N PRO A 78 -2.02 7.84 37.02
CA PRO A 78 -2.27 6.68 36.17
C PRO A 78 -3.68 6.62 35.55
N ALA A 79 -4.68 7.25 36.17
CA ALA A 79 -6.04 7.27 35.65
C ALA A 79 -6.13 8.08 34.35
N ARG A 80 -5.34 9.15 34.21
CA ARG A 80 -5.22 9.94 33.00
C ARG A 80 -4.70 9.11 31.83
N LEU A 81 -3.70 8.26 32.05
CA LEU A 81 -3.20 7.32 31.04
C LEU A 81 -4.27 6.28 30.66
N ALA A 82 -5.06 5.81 31.63
CA ALA A 82 -6.17 4.90 31.37
C ALA A 82 -7.28 5.56 30.51
N ILE A 83 -7.63 6.83 30.80
CA ILE A 83 -8.61 7.60 30.01
C ILE A 83 -8.10 7.79 28.58
N ARG A 84 -6.84 8.18 28.40
CA ARG A 84 -6.23 8.34 27.07
C ARG A 84 -6.29 7.04 26.26
N ARG A 85 -5.96 5.91 26.91
CA ARG A 85 -6.07 4.58 26.29
C ARG A 85 -7.51 4.25 25.88
N ALA A 86 -8.49 4.53 26.75
CA ALA A 86 -9.90 4.28 26.45
C ALA A 86 -10.36 5.07 25.22
N ILE A 87 -10.08 6.37 25.17
CA ILE A 87 -10.43 7.23 24.02
C ILE A 87 -9.80 6.70 22.72
N LEU A 88 -8.53 6.27 22.77
CA LEU A 88 -7.85 5.71 21.60
C LEU A 88 -8.51 4.42 21.09
N VAL A 89 -8.90 3.51 22.00
CA VAL A 89 -9.58 2.27 21.66
C VAL A 89 -11.00 2.54 21.13
N GLU A 90 -11.76 3.42 21.79
CA GLU A 90 -13.10 3.83 21.35
C GLU A 90 -13.05 4.49 19.97
N THR A 91 -12.06 5.36 19.72
CA THR A 91 -11.85 5.99 18.40
C THR A 91 -11.57 4.95 17.33
N MET A 92 -10.72 3.96 17.63
CA MET A 92 -10.43 2.83 16.75
C MET A 92 -11.69 2.03 16.42
N GLU A 93 -12.47 1.66 17.43
CA GLU A 93 -13.69 0.86 17.29
C GLU A 93 -14.80 1.59 16.53
N ALA A 94 -14.97 2.89 16.78
CA ALA A 94 -15.96 3.72 16.08
C ALA A 94 -15.58 3.95 14.61
N LEU A 95 -14.32 4.29 14.33
CA LEU A 95 -13.87 4.58 12.97
C LEU A 95 -13.72 3.31 12.12
N ARG A 96 -13.29 2.20 12.74
CA ARG A 96 -12.84 0.97 12.06
C ARG A 96 -11.91 1.28 10.88
N PRO A 97 -10.73 1.90 11.12
CA PRO A 97 -9.88 2.41 10.05
C PRO A 97 -9.44 1.30 9.09
N ASP A 98 -9.13 1.67 7.85
CA ASP A 98 -8.42 0.82 6.90
C ASP A 98 -6.90 0.96 7.08
N LEU A 99 -6.46 2.11 7.62
CA LEU A 99 -5.06 2.49 7.84
C LEU A 99 -4.89 3.18 9.19
N VAL A 100 -3.90 2.75 9.97
CA VAL A 100 -3.44 3.39 11.20
C VAL A 100 -2.01 3.86 11.03
N ILE A 101 -1.72 5.12 11.33
CA ILE A 101 -0.38 5.69 11.33
C ILE A 101 -0.04 6.16 12.74
N THR A 102 1.03 5.61 13.34
CA THR A 102 1.57 6.11 14.61
C THR A 102 2.81 6.97 14.36
N GLU A 103 2.82 8.19 14.89
CA GLU A 103 3.98 9.06 14.77
C GLU A 103 5.03 8.71 15.84
N LEU A 104 6.28 8.53 15.40
CA LEU A 104 7.49 8.21 16.17
C LEU A 104 7.47 6.89 16.95
N PHE A 105 6.34 6.38 17.41
CA PHE A 105 6.26 5.04 18.00
C PHE A 105 6.40 3.98 16.88
N PRO A 106 7.22 2.92 17.04
CA PRO A 106 7.90 2.46 18.26
C PRO A 106 9.35 2.97 18.45
N PHE A 107 9.85 3.86 17.58
CA PHE A 107 11.22 4.42 17.68
C PHE A 107 11.41 5.34 18.90
N GLY A 108 10.34 5.98 19.35
CA GLY A 108 10.27 6.81 20.56
C GLY A 108 9.03 6.55 21.41
N ARG A 109 8.68 7.52 22.26
CA ARG A 109 7.46 7.52 23.12
C ARG A 109 7.30 6.31 24.04
N ARG A 110 8.42 5.79 24.58
CA ARG A 110 8.43 4.61 25.46
C ARG A 110 7.58 4.76 26.72
N VAL A 111 7.53 5.94 27.32
CA VAL A 111 6.70 6.23 28.50
C VAL A 111 5.19 6.16 28.21
N LEU A 112 4.82 6.16 26.93
CA LEU A 112 3.45 6.01 26.44
C LEU A 112 3.25 4.67 25.72
N ALA A 113 4.18 3.71 25.88
CA ALA A 113 4.12 2.47 25.12
C ALA A 113 2.81 1.71 25.32
N ASP A 114 2.20 1.79 26.51
CA ASP A 114 0.98 1.07 26.84
C ASP A 114 -0.23 1.55 26.03
N GLU A 115 -0.39 2.86 25.81
CA GLU A 115 -1.49 3.39 25.00
C GLU A 115 -1.33 3.04 23.51
N PHE A 116 -0.11 3.16 22.96
CA PHE A 116 0.14 2.76 21.58
C PHE A 116 0.00 1.24 21.41
N THR A 117 0.48 0.44 22.35
CA THR A 117 0.33 -1.03 22.30
C THR A 117 -1.13 -1.42 22.34
N ALA A 118 -1.96 -0.76 23.14
CA ALA A 118 -3.40 -1.00 23.17
C ALA A 118 -4.07 -0.73 21.82
N VAL A 119 -3.67 0.33 21.11
CA VAL A 119 -4.13 0.61 19.74
C VAL A 119 -3.69 -0.50 18.78
N LEU A 120 -2.42 -0.88 18.81
CA LEU A 120 -1.85 -1.91 17.92
C LEU A 120 -2.51 -3.27 18.13
N GLU A 121 -2.76 -3.67 19.38
CA GLU A 121 -3.47 -4.90 19.70
C GLU A 121 -4.95 -4.85 19.29
N THR A 122 -5.60 -3.69 19.46
CA THR A 122 -6.98 -3.49 19.00
C THR A 122 -7.07 -3.61 17.50
N ALA A 123 -6.16 -2.96 16.78
CA ALA A 123 -6.03 -3.09 15.33
C ALA A 123 -5.87 -4.57 14.91
N HIS A 124 -5.01 -5.33 15.59
CA HIS A 124 -4.75 -6.74 15.28
C HIS A 124 -5.96 -7.66 15.52
N ARG A 125 -6.91 -7.26 16.37
CA ARG A 125 -8.17 -7.98 16.61
C ARG A 125 -9.30 -7.57 15.66
N MET A 126 -9.13 -6.50 14.89
CA MET A 126 -10.15 -6.07 13.94
C MET A 126 -10.18 -6.99 12.74
N GLU A 127 -11.39 -7.22 12.22
CA GLU A 127 -11.61 -7.90 10.95
C GLU A 127 -12.37 -6.96 9.98
N PRO A 128 -11.75 -6.54 8.85
CA PRO A 128 -10.36 -6.78 8.48
C PRO A 128 -9.37 -5.97 9.34
N ARG A 129 -8.18 -6.54 9.61
CA ARG A 129 -7.07 -5.81 10.27
C ARG A 129 -6.67 -4.59 9.43
N PRO A 130 -6.56 -3.36 9.95
CA PRO A 130 -6.02 -2.23 9.19
C PRO A 130 -4.55 -2.43 8.85
N ARG A 131 -4.07 -1.75 7.81
CA ARG A 131 -2.62 -1.55 7.64
C ARG A 131 -2.11 -0.64 8.73
N ILE A 132 -0.95 -0.94 9.28
CA ILE A 132 -0.34 -0.16 10.37
C ILE A 132 1.02 0.33 9.93
N LEU A 133 1.19 1.65 9.87
CA LEU A 133 2.44 2.30 9.50
C LEU A 133 2.99 3.10 10.67
N SER A 134 4.31 3.09 10.83
CA SER A 134 5.01 4.05 11.68
C SER A 134 5.48 5.22 10.82
N SER A 135 5.39 6.44 11.33
CA SER A 135 5.88 7.64 10.65
C SER A 135 7.06 8.23 11.43
N VAL A 136 8.19 8.43 10.76
CA VAL A 136 9.41 9.01 11.35
C VAL A 136 10.03 10.08 10.45
N ARG A 137 10.73 11.03 11.08
CA ARG A 137 11.56 12.02 10.37
C ARG A 137 12.84 11.39 9.84
N ASP A 138 13.59 12.20 9.11
CA ASP A 138 14.87 11.88 8.49
C ASP A 138 15.95 11.39 9.46
N ILE A 139 16.10 12.06 10.61
CA ILE A 139 17.14 11.75 11.59
C ILE A 139 16.48 11.44 12.92
N LEU A 140 16.84 10.30 13.48
CA LEU A 140 16.43 9.85 14.79
C LEU A 140 17.61 9.84 15.75
N VAL A 141 17.34 10.18 17.01
CA VAL A 141 18.31 9.98 18.08
C VAL A 141 18.18 8.55 18.59
N ALA A 142 19.16 7.71 18.23
CA ALA A 142 19.23 6.36 18.75
C ALA A 142 19.40 6.38 20.29
N PRO A 143 18.64 5.56 21.04
CA PRO A 143 18.78 5.47 22.49
C PRO A 143 20.16 4.90 22.85
N SER A 144 20.83 5.50 23.82
CA SER A 144 22.13 5.00 24.34
C SER A 144 22.00 3.70 25.14
N LYS A 145 20.81 3.40 25.68
CA LYS A 145 20.56 2.17 26.47
C LYS A 145 20.46 0.95 25.55
N GLU A 146 21.29 -0.06 25.83
CA GLU A 146 21.29 -1.34 25.12
C GLU A 146 19.90 -1.99 25.06
N GLY A 147 19.65 -2.70 23.95
CA GLY A 147 18.40 -3.44 23.71
C GLY A 147 17.21 -2.58 23.26
N ARG A 148 17.26 -1.26 23.40
CA ARG A 148 16.13 -0.37 23.03
C ARG A 148 15.87 -0.29 21.52
N VAL A 149 16.91 -0.36 20.71
CA VAL A 149 16.80 -0.42 19.25
C VAL A 149 16.15 -1.75 18.84
N ALA A 150 16.68 -2.87 19.35
CA ALA A 150 16.13 -4.21 19.10
C ALA A 150 14.67 -4.35 19.56
N GLU A 151 14.27 -3.69 20.68
CA GLU A 151 12.89 -3.64 21.13
C GLU A 151 11.97 -2.92 20.14
N ALA A 152 12.42 -1.82 19.53
CA ALA A 152 11.67 -1.14 18.48
C ALA A 152 11.52 -2.03 17.23
N HIS A 153 12.59 -2.71 16.81
CA HIS A 153 12.56 -3.61 15.65
C HIS A 153 11.59 -4.77 15.85
N ARG A 154 11.61 -5.41 17.03
CA ARG A 154 10.62 -6.46 17.38
C ARG A 154 9.18 -5.95 17.37
N ARG A 155 8.93 -4.69 17.77
CA ARG A 155 7.59 -4.10 17.68
C ARG A 155 7.17 -3.87 16.23
N ILE A 156 8.09 -3.39 15.38
CA ILE A 156 7.84 -3.24 13.94
C ILE A 156 7.46 -4.60 13.33
N GLU A 157 8.30 -5.62 13.51
CA GLU A 157 8.07 -6.96 12.98
C GLU A 157 6.73 -7.57 13.45
N ARG A 158 6.37 -7.34 14.72
CA ARG A 158 5.13 -7.89 15.31
C ARG A 158 3.86 -7.19 14.83
N PHE A 159 3.88 -5.86 14.68
CA PHE A 159 2.64 -5.08 14.56
C PHE A 159 2.51 -4.27 13.27
N TYR A 160 3.61 -3.88 12.66
CA TYR A 160 3.61 -2.90 11.57
C TYR A 160 3.73 -3.56 10.21
N ASP A 161 3.13 -2.93 9.20
CA ASP A 161 3.26 -3.30 7.80
C ASP A 161 4.35 -2.50 7.08
N GLY A 162 4.77 -1.36 7.66
CA GLY A 162 5.80 -0.51 7.09
C GLY A 162 6.15 0.70 7.95
N VAL A 163 7.22 1.39 7.57
CA VAL A 163 7.71 2.61 8.20
C VAL A 163 7.88 3.69 7.13
N LEU A 164 7.07 4.73 7.22
CA LEU A 164 7.20 5.95 6.42
C LEU A 164 8.38 6.76 6.95
N VAL A 165 9.45 6.82 6.15
CA VAL A 165 10.64 7.63 6.45
C VAL A 165 10.55 8.92 5.67
N HIS A 166 10.38 10.04 6.38
CA HIS A 166 10.25 11.37 5.78
C HIS A 166 11.59 12.00 5.43
N ALA A 167 12.31 11.30 4.55
CA ALA A 167 13.61 11.65 4.00
C ALA A 167 13.77 11.12 2.58
N ASP A 168 14.82 11.60 1.92
CA ASP A 168 15.34 11.06 0.67
C ASP A 168 16.53 10.15 0.97
N PRO A 169 16.52 8.86 0.56
CA PRO A 169 17.58 7.91 0.87
C PRO A 169 18.93 8.26 0.22
N HIS A 170 18.93 9.05 -0.86
CA HIS A 170 20.16 9.53 -1.49
C HIS A 170 20.78 10.73 -0.74
N PHE A 171 20.01 11.32 0.17
CA PHE A 171 20.43 12.48 0.95
C PHE A 171 20.77 12.10 2.39
N VAL A 172 19.77 11.60 3.14
CA VAL A 172 19.94 11.11 4.51
C VAL A 172 19.17 9.79 4.63
N PRO A 173 19.84 8.64 4.46
CA PRO A 173 19.22 7.37 4.76
C PRO A 173 19.06 7.22 6.28
N LEU A 174 18.03 6.47 6.72
CA LEU A 174 17.75 6.27 8.13
C LEU A 174 18.93 5.64 8.89
N ASP A 175 19.70 4.77 8.22
CA ASP A 175 20.88 4.10 8.78
C ASP A 175 22.05 5.04 9.12
N ALA A 176 21.99 6.30 8.69
CA ALA A 176 22.91 7.35 9.13
C ALA A 176 22.68 7.80 10.58
N SER A 177 21.52 7.49 11.18
CA SER A 177 21.13 7.98 12.51
C SER A 177 20.51 6.92 13.43
N TRP A 178 19.97 5.85 12.84
CA TRP A 178 19.36 4.75 13.55
C TRP A 178 19.90 3.41 13.03
N PRO A 179 20.32 2.44 13.86
CA PRO A 179 20.80 1.17 13.34
C PRO A 179 19.72 0.44 12.53
N VAL A 180 19.97 0.17 11.25
CA VAL A 180 19.06 -0.58 10.37
C VAL A 180 19.66 -1.94 10.03
N ASP A 181 19.09 -2.99 10.60
CA ASP A 181 19.44 -4.38 10.32
C ASP A 181 18.57 -4.97 9.20
N GLU A 182 18.80 -6.25 8.85
CA GLU A 182 18.04 -6.99 7.84
C GLU A 182 16.56 -7.18 8.23
N THR A 183 16.21 -7.04 9.51
CA THR A 183 14.82 -7.17 9.98
C THR A 183 14.03 -5.88 9.76
N LEU A 184 14.64 -4.71 9.96
CA LEU A 184 13.97 -3.42 9.78
C LEU A 184 13.95 -2.98 8.30
N ARG A 185 15.02 -3.25 7.56
CA ARG A 185 15.20 -2.78 6.17
C ARG A 185 14.00 -3.05 5.24
N PRO A 186 13.33 -4.22 5.26
CA PRO A 186 12.18 -4.51 4.40
C PRO A 186 10.94 -3.65 4.69
N PHE A 187 10.83 -3.05 5.88
CA PHE A 187 9.69 -2.21 6.27
C PHE A 187 9.85 -0.76 5.84
N LEU A 188 11.06 -0.30 5.53
CA LEU A 188 11.31 1.11 5.24
C LEU A 188 10.68 1.53 3.91
N ARG A 189 9.99 2.66 3.93
CA ARG A 189 9.37 3.30 2.77
C ARG A 189 9.74 4.78 2.81
N TYR A 190 10.70 5.17 1.98
CA TYR A 190 11.11 6.56 1.90
C TYR A 190 10.10 7.40 1.13
N THR A 191 9.74 8.55 1.70
CA THR A 191 8.68 9.41 1.17
C THR A 191 9.24 10.70 0.57
N GLY A 192 10.45 11.11 0.94
CA GLY A 192 10.90 12.49 0.81
C GLY A 192 10.53 13.32 2.04
N TYR A 193 10.94 14.57 2.08
CA TYR A 193 10.61 15.48 3.16
C TYR A 193 9.14 15.87 3.11
N VAL A 194 8.48 15.90 4.27
CA VAL A 194 7.11 16.39 4.39
C VAL A 194 7.15 17.89 4.58
N ASP A 195 6.61 18.60 3.60
CA ASP A 195 6.40 20.03 3.70
C ASP A 195 5.18 20.31 4.59
N GLU A 196 5.43 20.92 5.75
CA GLU A 196 4.38 21.25 6.73
C GLU A 196 3.63 22.54 6.35
N ASN A 197 4.12 23.30 5.36
CA ASN A 197 3.62 24.60 4.95
C ASN A 197 3.20 24.56 3.47
N ASP A 198 1.90 24.71 3.21
CA ASP A 198 1.34 24.67 1.85
C ASP A 198 1.35 26.06 1.16
N ALA A 199 1.88 27.10 1.82
CA ALA A 199 1.85 28.45 1.27
C ALA A 199 2.71 28.56 -0.01
N PRO A 200 2.19 29.18 -1.08
CA PRO A 200 2.93 29.37 -2.31
C PRO A 200 4.18 30.23 -2.06
N VAL A 201 5.28 29.85 -2.70
CA VAL A 201 6.53 30.60 -2.66
C VAL A 201 6.41 31.78 -3.63
N PRO A 202 6.52 33.04 -3.17
CA PRO A 202 6.50 34.19 -4.07
C PRO A 202 7.65 34.14 -5.07
N VAL A 203 7.37 34.50 -6.32
CA VAL A 203 8.39 34.67 -7.36
C VAL A 203 8.70 36.16 -7.48
N GLY A 204 9.99 36.52 -7.42
CA GLY A 204 10.42 37.91 -7.52
C GLY A 204 11.93 38.07 -7.48
N GLU A 205 12.39 39.32 -7.56
CA GLU A 205 13.79 39.67 -7.36
C GLU A 205 14.21 39.37 -5.92
N ARG A 206 15.40 38.78 -5.77
CA ARG A 206 16.00 38.47 -4.47
C ARG A 206 16.92 39.60 -4.06
N ARG A 207 16.82 40.03 -2.81
CA ARG A 207 17.66 41.08 -2.23
C ARG A 207 17.85 40.87 -0.72
N GLY A 208 19.10 40.91 -0.29
CA GLY A 208 19.47 40.97 1.12
C GLY A 208 19.60 39.61 1.80
N ILE A 209 19.80 39.69 3.12
CA ILE A 209 20.17 38.57 3.98
C ILE A 209 19.10 38.39 5.05
N VAL A 210 18.56 37.18 5.17
CA VAL A 210 17.64 36.81 6.24
C VAL A 210 18.36 35.95 7.26
N VAL A 211 18.18 36.23 8.55
CA VAL A 211 18.77 35.47 9.66
C VAL A 211 17.67 34.93 10.56
N SER A 212 17.71 33.62 10.85
CA SER A 212 16.76 32.97 11.76
C SER A 212 17.43 31.85 12.55
N GLY A 213 17.33 31.92 13.88
CA GLY A 213 17.79 30.87 14.79
C GLY A 213 16.68 29.96 15.29
N GLY A 214 15.47 30.00 14.71
CA GLY A 214 14.32 29.29 15.27
C GLY A 214 13.83 29.87 16.60
N SER A 215 13.08 29.08 17.37
CA SER A 215 12.32 29.56 18.53
C SER A 215 13.11 29.61 19.85
N SER A 216 14.30 29.02 19.93
CA SER A 216 15.04 28.81 21.17
C SER A 216 15.92 29.99 21.56
N ALA A 217 16.15 30.17 22.87
CA ALA A 217 17.20 31.07 23.39
C ALA A 217 18.61 30.60 23.07
N ALA A 218 18.79 29.31 22.74
CA ALA A 218 20.06 28.74 22.35
C ALA A 218 20.70 29.40 21.12
N SER A 219 19.90 30.13 20.33
CA SER A 219 20.34 30.77 19.09
C SER A 219 20.87 32.20 19.29
N LEU A 220 21.00 32.66 20.54
CA LEU A 220 21.61 33.94 20.88
C LEU A 220 23.02 34.15 20.28
N PRO A 221 23.94 33.17 20.29
CA PRO A 221 25.24 33.32 19.65
C PRO A 221 25.14 33.66 18.16
N LEU A 222 24.21 33.00 17.45
CA LEU A 222 23.93 33.28 16.04
C LEU A 222 23.48 34.73 15.81
N TYR A 223 22.52 35.22 16.59
CA TYR A 223 22.04 36.59 16.42
C TYR A 223 23.14 37.63 16.72
N ARG A 224 23.98 37.39 17.73
CA ARG A 224 25.12 38.27 18.05
C ARG A 224 26.16 38.30 16.93
N ALA A 225 26.53 37.13 16.41
CA ALA A 225 27.45 37.02 15.27
C ALA A 225 26.88 37.70 14.02
N ALA A 226 25.57 37.54 13.75
CA ALA A 226 24.89 38.18 12.62
C ALA A 226 24.90 39.71 12.72
N ILE A 227 24.63 40.29 13.89
CA ILE A 227 24.70 41.75 14.09
C ILE A 227 26.11 42.27 13.82
N ALA A 228 27.14 41.55 14.27
CA ALA A 228 28.53 41.93 14.02
C ALA A 228 28.90 41.78 12.53
N ALA A 229 28.51 40.68 11.88
CA ALA A 229 28.73 40.44 10.46
C ALA A 229 27.99 41.47 9.57
N ALA A 230 26.80 41.92 9.97
CA ALA A 230 26.06 42.96 9.26
C ALA A 230 26.83 44.27 9.16
N ARG A 231 27.70 44.59 10.13
CA ARG A 231 28.58 45.77 10.06
C ARG A 231 29.69 45.63 9.02
N ALA A 232 30.09 44.40 8.70
CA ALA A 232 31.12 44.09 7.70
C ALA A 232 30.56 43.95 6.27
N LEU A 233 29.23 43.94 6.11
CA LEU A 233 28.51 43.82 4.84
C LEU A 233 27.38 44.89 4.74
N PRO A 234 27.73 46.19 4.73
CA PRO A 234 26.76 47.30 4.70
C PRO A 234 25.94 47.43 3.41
N GLU A 235 26.40 46.82 2.31
CA GLU A 235 25.80 46.90 0.98
C GLU A 235 24.53 46.05 0.81
N HIS A 236 24.32 45.05 1.66
CA HIS A 236 23.14 44.19 1.64
C HIS A 236 22.18 44.56 2.78
N PRO A 237 20.86 44.67 2.56
CA PRO A 237 19.92 44.83 3.66
C PRO A 237 19.81 43.53 4.48
N TRP A 238 19.70 43.65 5.80
CA TRP A 238 19.57 42.50 6.71
C TRP A 238 18.20 42.47 7.38
N ARG A 239 17.66 41.27 7.54
CA ARG A 239 16.46 41.01 8.33
C ARG A 239 16.74 39.88 9.31
N ILE A 240 16.75 40.18 10.60
CA ILE A 240 17.04 39.23 11.68
C ILE A 240 15.75 38.93 12.41
N LEU A 241 15.30 37.68 12.31
CA LEU A 241 14.06 37.18 12.90
C LEU A 241 14.38 36.44 14.20
N VAL A 242 14.02 37.05 15.33
CA VAL A 242 14.34 36.51 16.66
C VAL A 242 13.14 35.73 17.21
N GLY A 243 13.36 34.45 17.51
CA GLY A 243 12.37 33.56 18.12
C GLY A 243 11.78 34.07 19.44
N ARG A 244 10.56 33.64 19.76
CA ARG A 244 9.86 34.04 20.99
C ARG A 244 10.43 33.44 22.28
N GLY A 245 11.24 32.37 22.20
CA GLY A 245 11.93 31.82 23.36
C GLY A 245 13.14 32.66 23.80
N VAL A 246 13.58 33.64 23.01
CA VAL A 246 14.58 34.63 23.44
C VAL A 246 13.90 35.69 24.32
N ALA A 247 14.43 35.87 25.53
CA ALA A 247 13.92 36.83 26.50
C ALA A 247 13.84 38.25 25.92
N GLU A 248 12.86 39.03 26.39
CA GLU A 248 12.61 40.39 25.89
C GLU A 248 13.81 41.32 26.09
N ALA A 249 14.56 41.15 27.18
CA ALA A 249 15.79 41.90 27.43
C ALA A 249 16.85 41.62 26.36
N ASP A 250 17.10 40.34 26.04
CA ASP A 250 18.07 39.95 25.02
C ASP A 250 17.64 40.38 23.62
N PHE A 251 16.34 40.28 23.31
CA PHE A 251 15.80 40.77 22.03
C PHE A 251 16.03 42.27 21.84
N ARG A 252 15.75 43.08 22.88
CA ARG A 252 16.02 44.52 22.84
C ARG A 252 17.50 44.80 22.67
N ALA A 253 18.37 44.08 23.38
CA ALA A 253 19.82 44.22 23.22
C ALA A 253 20.29 43.92 21.79
N ILE A 254 19.76 42.88 21.14
CA ILE A 254 20.06 42.56 19.74
C ILE A 254 19.54 43.66 18.80
N ARG A 255 18.30 44.10 19.00
CA ARG A 255 17.67 45.14 18.17
C ARG A 255 18.41 46.47 18.26
N ASP A 256 18.73 46.91 19.48
CA ASP A 256 19.36 48.21 19.73
C ASP A 256 20.84 48.20 19.29
N GLY A 257 21.45 47.02 19.17
CA GLY A 257 22.80 46.84 18.63
C GLY A 257 22.89 46.77 17.10
N ALA A 258 21.77 46.72 16.39
CA ALA A 258 21.73 46.54 14.94
C ALA A 258 22.18 47.79 14.16
N PRO A 259 22.98 47.65 13.08
CA PRO A 259 23.30 48.78 12.21
C PRO A 259 22.07 49.27 11.41
N PRO A 260 22.09 50.49 10.84
CA PRO A 260 20.91 51.11 10.23
C PRO A 260 20.26 50.32 9.07
N HIS A 261 21.03 49.49 8.38
CA HIS A 261 20.56 48.64 7.28
C HIS A 261 20.09 47.25 7.72
N ALA A 262 20.08 46.97 9.03
CA ALA A 262 19.62 45.72 9.61
C ALA A 262 18.34 45.92 10.42
N THR A 263 17.27 45.24 10.01
CA THR A 263 16.00 45.20 10.74
C THR A 263 15.99 43.98 11.67
N VAL A 264 15.74 44.19 12.96
CA VAL A 264 15.57 43.12 13.94
C VAL A 264 14.12 43.09 14.38
N GLU A 265 13.45 41.97 14.14
CA GLU A 265 12.04 41.78 14.47
C GLU A 265 11.80 40.40 15.09
N ARG A 266 10.62 40.20 15.70
CA ARG A 266 10.24 38.88 16.21
C ARG A 266 9.94 37.95 15.04
N ALA A 267 10.13 36.65 15.26
CA ALA A 267 9.82 35.61 14.27
C ALA A 267 8.39 35.78 13.72
N ARG A 268 8.27 35.66 12.40
CA ARG A 268 7.05 35.88 11.63
C ARG A 268 6.53 34.60 10.99
N PRO A 269 5.21 34.48 10.77
CA PRO A 269 4.60 33.32 10.13
C PRO A 269 4.92 33.21 8.63
N ASP A 270 5.25 34.31 7.96
CA ASP A 270 5.56 34.35 6.52
C ASP A 270 7.07 34.13 6.22
N PHE A 271 7.78 33.42 7.09
CA PHE A 271 9.21 33.17 6.96
C PHE A 271 9.63 32.64 5.58
N ARG A 272 8.90 31.67 5.02
CA ARG A 272 9.17 31.14 3.67
C ARG A 272 9.07 32.21 2.57
N ALA A 273 8.11 33.14 2.68
CA ALA A 273 7.97 34.23 1.74
C ALA A 273 9.15 35.21 1.84
N LEU A 274 9.64 35.46 3.06
CA LEU A 274 10.84 36.27 3.29
C LEU A 274 12.09 35.60 2.69
N LEU A 275 12.22 34.28 2.85
CA LEU A 275 13.33 33.53 2.25
C LEU A 275 13.29 33.59 0.72
N ALA A 276 12.10 33.49 0.11
CA ALA A 276 11.96 33.56 -1.35
C ALA A 276 12.48 34.88 -1.95
N GLN A 277 12.48 35.94 -1.14
CA GLN A 277 12.96 37.28 -1.50
C GLN A 277 14.40 37.54 -1.05
N ALA A 278 15.03 36.62 -0.33
CA ALA A 278 16.39 36.80 0.17
C ALA A 278 17.42 36.22 -0.81
N GLU A 279 18.60 36.85 -0.90
CA GLU A 279 19.74 36.29 -1.62
C GLU A 279 20.38 35.17 -0.79
N VAL A 280 20.58 35.44 0.50
CA VAL A 280 21.19 34.51 1.46
C VAL A 280 20.29 34.34 2.67
N SER A 281 20.22 33.10 3.15
CA SER A 281 19.64 32.79 4.45
C SER A 281 20.73 32.27 5.39
N VAL A 282 20.88 32.92 6.54
CA VAL A 282 21.68 32.42 7.65
C VAL A 282 20.75 31.75 8.66
N SER A 283 20.87 30.44 8.86
CA SER A 283 19.93 29.75 9.74
C SER A 283 20.50 28.52 10.44
N GLN A 284 19.84 28.10 11.52
CA GLN A 284 20.02 26.77 12.08
C GLN A 284 19.42 25.69 11.16
N ALA A 285 20.01 24.49 11.15
CA ALA A 285 19.67 23.41 10.23
C ALA A 285 18.55 22.48 10.76
N GLY A 286 17.48 23.08 11.26
CA GLY A 286 16.27 22.34 11.65
C GLY A 286 15.53 21.76 10.45
N TYR A 287 14.72 20.71 10.66
CA TYR A 287 13.96 20.03 9.60
C TYR A 287 13.13 21.00 8.74
N ASN A 288 12.26 21.81 9.37
CA ASN A 288 11.39 22.75 8.66
C ASN A 288 12.20 23.84 7.95
N THR A 289 13.27 24.34 8.58
CA THR A 289 14.14 25.33 7.97
C THR A 289 14.80 24.80 6.70
N VAL A 290 15.30 23.56 6.71
CA VAL A 290 15.88 22.93 5.52
C VAL A 290 14.84 22.80 4.41
N VAL A 291 13.61 22.39 4.72
CA VAL A 291 12.53 22.34 3.73
C VAL A 291 12.21 23.73 3.17
N ASP A 292 12.10 24.75 4.03
CA ASP A 292 11.86 26.13 3.61
C ASP A 292 12.96 26.67 2.69
N LEU A 293 14.23 26.37 2.99
CA LEU A 293 15.38 26.76 2.18
C LEU A 293 15.35 26.11 0.79
N LEU A 294 15.10 24.80 0.75
CA LEU A 294 15.01 24.05 -0.51
C LEU A 294 13.80 24.47 -1.37
N ARG A 295 12.71 24.96 -0.76
CA ARG A 295 11.55 25.52 -1.46
C ARG A 295 11.75 26.95 -1.96
N SER A 296 12.46 27.78 -1.19
CA SER A 296 12.58 29.23 -1.46
C SER A 296 13.75 29.60 -2.37
N GLY A 297 14.80 28.78 -2.39
CA GLY A 297 15.97 28.96 -3.24
C GLY A 297 16.93 30.07 -2.78
N ALA A 298 16.79 30.59 -1.56
CA ALA A 298 17.83 31.42 -0.94
C ALA A 298 19.11 30.62 -0.72
N ALA A 299 20.28 31.21 -0.95
CA ALA A 299 21.56 30.54 -0.73
C ALA A 299 21.78 30.31 0.78
N PRO A 300 21.87 29.06 1.26
CA PRO A 300 21.86 28.79 2.69
C PRO A 300 23.28 28.78 3.28
N VAL A 301 23.45 29.56 4.35
CA VAL A 301 24.55 29.51 5.31
C VAL A 301 24.00 28.93 6.61
N LEU A 302 24.46 27.73 6.96
CA LEU A 302 23.93 26.97 8.07
C LEU A 302 24.86 27.05 9.27
N VAL A 303 24.29 27.39 10.43
CA VAL A 303 24.98 27.39 11.72
C VAL A 303 24.27 26.35 12.59
N PRO A 304 24.61 25.06 12.46
CA PRO A 304 23.91 23.99 13.17
C PRO A 304 24.10 24.18 14.68
N PHE A 305 23.02 23.97 15.43
CA PHE A 305 23.09 23.90 16.89
C PHE A 305 23.61 22.52 17.33
N GLU A 306 24.57 22.49 18.26
CA GLU A 306 25.26 21.25 18.65
C GLU A 306 25.23 20.96 20.17
N ALA A 307 24.51 21.74 20.98
CA ALA A 307 24.47 21.49 22.42
C ALA A 307 23.58 20.28 22.78
N GLY A 308 23.95 19.56 23.84
CA GLY A 308 23.07 18.56 24.47
C GLY A 308 23.02 17.17 23.83
N HIS A 309 24.09 16.74 23.15
CA HIS A 309 24.15 15.50 22.33
C HIS A 309 23.21 15.49 21.11
N GLU A 310 22.59 16.63 20.77
CA GLU A 310 21.84 16.78 19.51
C GLU A 310 22.82 16.77 18.33
N THR A 311 22.58 15.89 17.36
CA THR A 311 23.44 15.72 16.18
C THR A 311 22.68 15.95 14.88
N GLU A 312 21.36 16.11 14.96
CA GLU A 312 20.47 16.10 13.82
C GLU A 312 20.66 17.33 12.93
N GLN A 313 20.87 18.51 13.52
CA GLN A 313 21.11 19.72 12.73
C GLN A 313 22.45 19.66 12.00
N ARG A 314 23.52 19.22 12.70
CA ARG A 314 24.85 19.06 12.11
C ARG A 314 24.82 18.08 10.94
N LEU A 315 24.22 16.91 11.12
CA LEU A 315 24.14 15.90 10.06
C LEU A 315 23.36 16.41 8.82
N ARG A 316 22.25 17.13 8.99
CA ARG A 316 21.56 17.77 7.84
C ARG A 316 22.44 18.79 7.14
N ALA A 317 23.09 19.66 7.91
CA ALA A 317 23.94 20.70 7.38
C ALA A 317 25.10 20.11 6.56
N GLU A 318 25.82 19.13 7.13
CA GLU A 318 26.94 18.41 6.49
C GLU A 318 26.51 17.78 5.18
N ARG A 319 25.32 17.17 5.13
CA ARG A 319 24.79 16.55 3.91
C ARG A 319 24.44 17.59 2.85
N LEU A 320 23.83 18.72 3.21
CA LEU A 320 23.59 19.82 2.27
C LEU A 320 24.90 20.39 1.72
N GLN A 321 25.92 20.57 2.57
CA GLN A 321 27.23 21.05 2.11
C GLN A 321 27.91 20.05 1.18
N ALA A 322 27.85 18.75 1.48
CA ALA A 322 28.43 17.71 0.63
C ALA A 322 27.81 17.67 -0.78
N LEU A 323 26.51 17.99 -0.89
CA LEU A 323 25.82 18.15 -2.18
C LEU A 323 26.05 19.52 -2.83
N GLY A 324 26.81 20.40 -2.19
CA GLY A 324 27.00 21.77 -2.66
C GLY A 324 25.74 22.64 -2.52
N LEU A 325 24.74 22.24 -1.76
CA LEU A 325 23.50 22.99 -1.55
C LEU A 325 23.60 24.04 -0.43
N ALA A 326 24.58 23.94 0.46
CA ALA A 326 24.78 24.90 1.56
C ALA A 326 26.25 25.20 1.84
N LYS A 327 26.48 26.23 2.66
CA LYS A 327 27.72 26.48 3.39
C LYS A 327 27.47 26.31 4.87
N ILE A 328 28.44 25.77 5.61
CA ILE A 328 28.32 25.56 7.06
C ILE A 328 29.34 26.44 7.78
N VAL A 329 28.89 27.07 8.86
CA VAL A 329 29.76 27.66 9.87
C VAL A 329 29.50 26.89 11.17
N PRO A 330 30.42 26.02 11.62
CA PRO A 330 30.27 25.31 12.89
C PRO A 330 30.06 26.30 14.04
N GLU A 331 29.24 25.93 15.03
CA GLU A 331 28.95 26.82 16.17
C GLU A 331 30.23 27.17 16.96
N ALA A 332 31.18 26.24 17.05
CA ALA A 332 32.48 26.44 17.70
C ALA A 332 33.38 27.48 16.99
N ASP A 333 33.20 27.66 15.68
CA ASP A 333 33.98 28.57 14.84
C ASP A 333 33.21 29.86 14.50
N LEU A 334 32.04 30.05 15.13
CA LEU A 334 31.15 31.16 14.82
C LEU A 334 31.73 32.50 15.28
N THR A 335 32.39 33.19 14.35
CA THR A 335 32.79 34.59 14.49
C THR A 335 32.10 35.47 13.45
N ALA A 336 32.14 36.79 13.65
CA ALA A 336 31.59 37.76 12.71
C ALA A 336 32.28 37.65 11.33
N GLU A 337 33.59 37.47 11.32
CA GLU A 337 34.42 37.37 10.12
C GLU A 337 34.12 36.09 9.35
N ARG A 338 34.09 34.94 10.05
CA ARG A 338 33.77 33.65 9.44
C ARG A 338 32.35 33.63 8.87
N LEU A 339 31.39 34.21 9.58
CA LEU A 339 30.03 34.33 9.10
C LEU A 339 29.95 35.24 7.86
N ALA A 340 30.62 36.40 7.87
CA ALA A 340 30.66 37.30 6.72
C ALA A 340 31.32 36.65 5.49
N ASP A 341 32.42 35.90 5.68
CA ASP A 341 33.09 35.17 4.61
C ASP A 341 32.17 34.11 4.00
N ALA A 342 31.48 33.31 4.82
CA ALA A 342 30.53 32.31 4.35
C ALA A 342 29.35 32.95 3.57
N ILE A 343 28.89 34.13 3.97
CA ILE A 343 27.87 34.89 3.25
C ILE A 343 28.38 35.38 1.91
N ARG A 344 29.60 35.95 1.83
CA ARG A 344 30.19 36.38 0.55
C ARG A 344 30.33 35.21 -0.41
N GLU A 345 30.78 34.06 0.10
CA GLU A 345 30.85 32.83 -0.70
C GLU A 345 29.46 32.40 -1.18
N ALA A 346 28.43 32.46 -0.34
CA ALA A 346 27.07 32.12 -0.72
C ALA A 346 26.50 33.08 -1.79
N LEU A 347 26.75 34.39 -1.66
CA LEU A 347 26.35 35.41 -2.65
C LEU A 347 27.03 35.21 -4.00
N ALA A 348 28.27 34.74 -4.02
CA ALA A 348 29.02 34.50 -5.24
C ALA A 348 28.62 33.19 -5.97
N ARG A 349 27.80 32.33 -5.35
CA ARG A 349 27.45 31.01 -5.92
C ARG A 349 26.28 31.11 -6.91
N THR A 350 26.50 30.54 -8.09
CA THR A 350 25.42 30.23 -9.02
C THR A 350 24.86 28.84 -8.69
N VAL A 351 23.66 28.77 -8.09
CA VAL A 351 22.99 27.50 -7.70
C VAL A 351 22.22 26.88 -8.89
N ALA A 352 22.81 26.91 -10.09
CA ALA A 352 22.14 26.39 -11.28
C ALA A 352 22.38 24.88 -11.44
N GLY A 353 21.31 24.08 -11.42
CA GLY A 353 21.31 22.69 -11.88
C GLY A 353 21.62 21.60 -10.86
N ILE A 354 21.62 21.89 -9.55
CA ILE A 354 21.71 20.85 -8.51
C ILE A 354 20.30 20.44 -8.09
N GLU A 355 19.92 19.18 -8.31
CA GLU A 355 18.66 18.63 -7.80
C GLU A 355 18.74 18.45 -6.28
N GLY A 356 17.79 19.05 -5.56
CA GLY A 356 17.63 18.88 -4.11
C GLY A 356 16.89 17.59 -3.75
N PRO A 357 16.84 17.21 -2.46
CA PRO A 357 16.09 16.04 -2.03
C PRO A 357 14.59 16.21 -2.31
N SER A 358 13.88 15.09 -2.49
CA SER A 358 12.42 15.12 -2.71
C SER A 358 11.68 15.80 -1.56
N LEU A 359 10.78 16.73 -1.89
CA LEU A 359 9.97 17.51 -0.93
C LEU A 359 8.46 17.17 -0.99
N GLY A 360 8.08 16.17 -1.78
CA GLY A 360 6.69 15.71 -1.95
C GLY A 360 6.28 14.66 -0.92
N GLY A 361 6.86 14.68 0.29
CA GLY A 361 6.76 13.59 1.26
C GLY A 361 5.34 13.29 1.71
N ALA A 362 4.47 14.30 1.79
CA ALA A 362 3.08 14.09 2.18
C ALA A 362 2.31 13.29 1.12
N ASP A 363 2.34 13.75 -0.13
CA ASP A 363 1.67 13.07 -1.25
C ASP A 363 2.25 11.68 -1.50
N ARG A 364 3.57 11.52 -1.41
CA ARG A 364 4.21 10.22 -1.55
C ARG A 364 3.83 9.27 -0.42
N SER A 365 3.64 9.77 0.81
CA SER A 365 3.14 8.97 1.94
C SER A 365 1.73 8.45 1.66
N VAL A 366 0.85 9.28 1.11
CA VAL A 366 -0.50 8.86 0.70
C VAL A 366 -0.41 7.80 -0.38
N ALA A 367 0.39 8.02 -1.43
CA ALA A 367 0.56 7.05 -2.51
C ALA A 367 1.08 5.70 -2.02
N ILE A 368 2.09 5.69 -1.13
CA ILE A 368 2.59 4.45 -0.52
C ILE A 368 1.51 3.76 0.30
N ALA A 369 0.73 4.52 1.07
CA ALA A 369 -0.35 3.96 1.86
C ALA A 369 -1.49 3.39 1.00
N GLU A 370 -1.85 4.08 -0.09
CA GLU A 370 -2.78 3.59 -1.11
C GLU A 370 -2.23 2.31 -1.73
N GLU A 371 -0.99 2.29 -2.21
CA GLU A 371 -0.31 1.11 -2.77
C GLU A 371 -0.31 -0.07 -1.78
N MET A 372 0.01 0.15 -0.50
CA MET A 372 0.06 -0.92 0.51
C MET A 372 -1.33 -1.42 0.94
N THR A 373 -2.34 -0.56 0.83
CA THR A 373 -3.73 -0.92 1.11
C THR A 373 -4.40 -1.57 -0.10
N LEU A 374 -4.00 -1.20 -1.32
CA LEU A 374 -4.40 -1.79 -2.61
C LEU A 374 -3.64 -3.09 -2.93
N ALA A 375 -2.41 -3.24 -2.43
CA ALA A 375 -1.64 -4.49 -2.44
C ALA A 375 -2.15 -5.51 -1.41
N ARG A 376 -3.28 -5.22 -0.76
CA ARG A 376 -4.27 -6.26 -0.52
C ARG A 376 -5.06 -6.46 -1.81
N PRO A 377 -4.88 -7.59 -2.52
CA PRO A 377 -6.08 -8.23 -3.04
C PRO A 377 -7.06 -8.35 -1.87
N ALA A 378 -8.36 -8.26 -2.12
CA ALA A 378 -9.41 -8.45 -1.12
C ALA A 378 -9.36 -9.87 -0.49
N LEU A 379 -8.31 -10.17 0.26
CA LEU A 379 -7.97 -11.45 0.87
C LEU A 379 -8.62 -11.59 2.25
N HIS A 380 -9.08 -10.49 2.84
CA HIS A 380 -9.74 -10.47 4.15
C HIS A 380 -10.90 -9.48 4.25
N ARG A 381 -11.38 -8.92 3.13
CA ARG A 381 -12.76 -8.42 3.15
C ARG A 381 -13.64 -9.67 3.09
N PRO A 382 -14.57 -9.88 4.03
CA PRO A 382 -15.56 -10.94 3.86
C PRO A 382 -16.17 -10.76 2.49
N ILE A 383 -16.10 -11.80 1.66
CA ILE A 383 -16.76 -11.78 0.36
C ILE A 383 -18.24 -11.70 0.66
N ASP A 384 -18.89 -10.63 0.21
CA ASP A 384 -20.34 -10.49 0.36
C ASP A 384 -21.01 -11.47 -0.58
N TRP A 385 -21.41 -12.62 -0.03
CA TRP A 385 -22.12 -13.66 -0.77
C TRP A 385 -23.62 -13.39 -0.89
N SER A 386 -24.15 -12.30 -0.32
CA SER A 386 -25.59 -12.03 -0.30
C SER A 386 -26.23 -12.07 -1.69
N PRO A 387 -25.63 -11.51 -2.77
CA PRO A 387 -26.22 -11.60 -4.11
C PRO A 387 -26.38 -13.03 -4.63
N VAL A 388 -25.42 -13.91 -4.32
CA VAL A 388 -25.47 -15.33 -4.71
C VAL A 388 -26.48 -16.08 -3.84
N GLY A 389 -26.51 -15.80 -2.53
CA GLY A 389 -27.49 -16.36 -1.60
C GLY A 389 -28.92 -16.04 -2.03
N GLU A 390 -29.20 -14.77 -2.31
CA GLU A 390 -30.52 -14.33 -2.79
C GLU A 390 -30.89 -14.97 -4.14
N ALA A 391 -29.93 -15.10 -5.06
CA ALA A 391 -30.18 -15.75 -6.36
C ALA A 391 -30.49 -17.25 -6.20
N LEU A 392 -29.76 -17.95 -5.33
CA LEU A 392 -30.05 -19.34 -4.99
C LEU A 392 -31.41 -19.49 -4.28
N ASP A 393 -31.75 -18.59 -3.36
CA ASP A 393 -33.06 -18.61 -2.68
C ASP A 393 -34.22 -18.41 -3.67
N ARG A 394 -34.04 -17.51 -4.65
CA ARG A 394 -34.99 -17.37 -5.78
C ARG A 394 -35.07 -18.63 -6.62
N ALA A 395 -33.94 -19.30 -6.86
CA ALA A 395 -33.87 -20.53 -7.65
C ALA A 395 -34.68 -21.65 -6.97
N ASP A 396 -34.52 -21.82 -5.65
CA ASP A 396 -35.27 -22.78 -4.85
C ASP A 396 -36.78 -22.49 -4.86
N GLN A 397 -37.18 -21.22 -4.74
CA GLN A 397 -38.59 -20.81 -4.85
C GLN A 397 -39.19 -21.09 -6.23
N ALA A 398 -38.38 -21.01 -7.28
CA ALA A 398 -38.78 -21.32 -8.65
C ALA A 398 -38.71 -22.82 -8.99
N GLY A 399 -38.28 -23.69 -8.04
CA GLY A 399 -38.05 -25.11 -8.30
C GLY A 399 -36.90 -25.37 -9.27
N CYS A 400 -35.98 -24.42 -9.42
CA CYS A 400 -34.81 -24.49 -10.27
C CYS A 400 -33.57 -24.71 -9.40
N HIS A 401 -32.93 -25.88 -9.47
CA HIS A 401 -31.75 -26.20 -8.66
C HIS A 401 -30.51 -26.30 -9.56
N PRO A 402 -29.81 -25.18 -9.84
CA PRO A 402 -28.65 -25.20 -10.71
C PRO A 402 -27.52 -26.02 -10.09
N GLY A 403 -26.98 -26.97 -10.85
CA GLY A 403 -25.75 -27.66 -10.48
C GLY A 403 -24.52 -26.75 -10.65
N PHE A 404 -23.42 -27.06 -9.96
CA PHE A 404 -22.14 -26.37 -10.10
C PHE A 404 -21.03 -27.37 -10.41
N TRP A 405 -20.06 -27.00 -11.24
CA TRP A 405 -18.92 -27.87 -11.56
C TRP A 405 -17.63 -27.08 -11.75
N TRP A 406 -16.49 -27.77 -11.73
CA TRP A 406 -15.18 -27.13 -11.74
C TRP A 406 -14.30 -27.67 -12.84
N ARG A 407 -13.75 -26.76 -13.65
CA ARG A 407 -12.73 -27.03 -14.67
C ARG A 407 -11.49 -26.19 -14.40
N ASP A 408 -10.33 -26.82 -14.49
CA ASP A 408 -9.04 -26.13 -14.44
C ASP A 408 -8.25 -26.40 -15.72
N ASP A 409 -7.83 -25.34 -16.39
CA ASP A 409 -7.18 -25.41 -17.69
C ASP A 409 -5.64 -25.39 -17.59
N ASP A 410 -4.96 -25.82 -18.66
CA ASP A 410 -3.51 -25.87 -18.81
C ASP A 410 -2.75 -26.88 -17.91
N ALA A 411 -3.38 -27.99 -17.51
CA ALA A 411 -2.67 -29.05 -16.79
C ALA A 411 -1.63 -29.75 -17.68
N VAL A 412 -0.37 -29.84 -17.21
CA VAL A 412 0.72 -30.49 -17.98
C VAL A 412 1.61 -31.39 -17.13
N ALA A 413 1.87 -31.03 -15.87
CA ALA A 413 2.82 -31.68 -14.99
C ALA A 413 2.37 -31.57 -13.52
N ARG A 414 2.96 -32.38 -12.64
CA ARG A 414 2.82 -32.21 -11.19
C ARG A 414 3.56 -30.96 -10.73
N THR A 415 2.84 -30.05 -10.08
CA THR A 415 3.38 -28.83 -9.46
C THR A 415 2.77 -28.65 -8.07
N ALA A 416 3.41 -27.84 -7.22
CA ALA A 416 2.87 -27.51 -5.90
C ALA A 416 1.47 -26.85 -5.99
N ASP A 417 1.26 -26.00 -7.00
CA ASP A 417 -0.03 -25.35 -7.24
C ASP A 417 -1.11 -26.35 -7.64
N LEU A 418 -0.80 -27.32 -8.50
CA LEU A 418 -1.73 -28.38 -8.86
C LEU A 418 -2.04 -29.29 -7.66
N GLU A 419 -1.06 -29.59 -6.82
CA GLU A 419 -1.28 -30.36 -5.59
C GLU A 419 -2.16 -29.61 -4.59
N ARG A 420 -1.99 -28.28 -4.47
CA ARG A 420 -2.87 -27.42 -3.67
C ARG A 420 -4.30 -27.44 -4.20
N LEU A 421 -4.47 -27.33 -5.52
CA LEU A 421 -5.77 -27.42 -6.20
C LEU A 421 -6.48 -28.74 -5.91
N LEU A 422 -5.77 -29.86 -6.05
CA LEU A 422 -6.29 -31.20 -5.74
C LEU A 422 -6.54 -31.38 -4.24
N GLY A 423 -5.76 -30.73 -3.38
CA GLY A 423 -6.00 -30.65 -1.95
C GLY A 423 -7.35 -30.01 -1.61
N LEU A 424 -7.72 -28.92 -2.29
CA LEU A 424 -9.03 -28.28 -2.16
C LEU A 424 -10.15 -29.21 -2.64
N SER A 425 -9.97 -29.85 -3.81
CA SER A 425 -10.91 -30.85 -4.33
C SER A 425 -11.19 -31.96 -3.32
N ARG A 426 -10.15 -32.53 -2.69
CA ARG A 426 -10.30 -33.55 -1.64
C ARG A 426 -11.00 -33.02 -0.40
N ARG A 427 -10.57 -31.86 0.12
CA ARG A 427 -11.09 -31.27 1.35
C ARG A 427 -12.59 -31.02 1.30
N TYR A 428 -13.10 -30.59 0.15
CA TYR A 428 -14.51 -30.23 -0.05
C TYR A 428 -15.31 -31.29 -0.82
N GLU A 429 -14.71 -32.45 -1.10
CA GLU A 429 -15.28 -33.49 -1.95
C GLU A 429 -15.78 -32.98 -3.32
N ALA A 430 -15.12 -31.95 -3.83
CA ALA A 430 -15.49 -31.26 -5.06
C ALA A 430 -14.89 -31.96 -6.28
N GLY A 431 -15.73 -32.38 -7.24
CA GLY A 431 -15.25 -32.93 -8.51
C GLY A 431 -14.54 -31.88 -9.36
N ILE A 432 -13.41 -32.24 -9.98
CA ILE A 432 -12.62 -31.33 -10.82
C ILE A 432 -12.22 -31.94 -12.17
N GLY A 433 -12.39 -31.17 -13.24
CA GLY A 433 -11.99 -31.51 -14.59
C GLY A 433 -10.69 -30.81 -14.95
N LEU A 434 -9.60 -31.56 -15.13
CA LEU A 434 -8.30 -31.00 -15.50
C LEU A 434 -8.11 -31.04 -17.01
N ALA A 435 -8.25 -29.90 -17.68
CA ALA A 435 -8.01 -29.82 -19.11
C ALA A 435 -6.50 -29.88 -19.39
N ALA A 436 -6.02 -31.05 -19.82
CA ALA A 436 -4.61 -31.31 -20.02
C ALA A 436 -4.19 -31.01 -21.46
N VAL A 437 -3.04 -30.36 -21.63
CA VAL A 437 -2.52 -30.02 -22.97
C VAL A 437 -1.75 -31.22 -23.54
N PRO A 438 -2.28 -31.99 -24.51
CA PRO A 438 -1.81 -33.33 -24.81
C PRO A 438 -0.33 -33.43 -25.16
N ALA A 439 0.16 -32.53 -26.01
CA ALA A 439 1.53 -32.54 -26.47
C ALA A 439 2.55 -32.10 -25.39
N LEU A 440 2.08 -31.62 -24.24
CA LEU A 440 2.90 -31.14 -23.13
C LEU A 440 2.74 -32.01 -21.87
N ILE A 441 1.96 -33.10 -21.92
CA ILE A 441 1.74 -33.97 -20.76
C ILE A 441 3.06 -34.63 -20.34
N GLU A 442 3.45 -34.39 -19.10
CA GLU A 442 4.57 -35.06 -18.47
C GLU A 442 4.13 -36.33 -17.72
N PRO A 443 5.01 -37.35 -17.58
CA PRO A 443 4.73 -38.54 -16.78
C PRO A 443 4.37 -38.23 -15.32
N SER A 444 4.83 -37.09 -14.80
CA SER A 444 4.54 -36.61 -13.45
C SER A 444 3.04 -36.33 -13.23
N LEU A 445 2.33 -35.84 -14.24
CA LEU A 445 0.88 -35.62 -14.19
C LEU A 445 0.13 -36.96 -14.16
N ALA A 446 0.52 -37.91 -15.01
CA ALA A 446 -0.08 -39.25 -15.03
C ALA A 446 0.07 -39.94 -13.66
N ALA A 447 1.27 -39.85 -13.07
CA ALA A 447 1.53 -40.42 -11.75
C ALA A 447 0.65 -39.80 -10.65
N LEU A 448 0.47 -38.47 -10.68
CA LEU A 448 -0.37 -37.73 -9.74
C LEU A 448 -1.85 -38.17 -9.83
N LEU A 449 -2.41 -38.29 -11.04
CA LEU A 449 -3.84 -38.55 -11.22
C LEU A 449 -4.26 -40.00 -10.98
N ARG A 450 -3.33 -40.95 -10.89
CA ARG A 450 -3.68 -42.37 -10.61
C ARG A 450 -4.46 -42.50 -9.30
N ASP A 451 -4.03 -41.79 -8.28
CA ASP A 451 -4.56 -41.92 -6.91
C ASP A 451 -5.74 -40.97 -6.63
N GLU A 452 -6.02 -40.02 -7.54
CA GLU A 452 -7.11 -39.06 -7.38
C GLU A 452 -8.48 -39.65 -7.72
N GLN A 453 -9.42 -39.61 -6.78
CA GLN A 453 -10.77 -40.15 -7.01
C GLN A 453 -11.76 -39.13 -7.57
N LEU A 454 -11.48 -37.84 -7.39
CA LEU A 454 -12.36 -36.72 -7.73
C LEU A 454 -11.91 -35.94 -8.97
N ALA A 455 -10.70 -36.20 -9.46
CA ALA A 455 -10.12 -35.54 -10.63
C ALA A 455 -10.21 -36.43 -11.88
N TYR A 456 -10.71 -35.86 -12.97
CA TYR A 456 -10.69 -36.47 -14.30
C TYR A 456 -10.04 -35.51 -15.29
N SER A 457 -9.25 -36.04 -16.21
CA SER A 457 -8.63 -35.23 -17.25
C SER A 457 -9.55 -35.08 -18.46
N LEU A 458 -9.52 -33.88 -19.06
CA LEU A 458 -10.16 -33.51 -20.31
C LEU A 458 -9.07 -33.14 -21.33
N VAL A 459 -9.39 -33.07 -22.62
CA VAL A 459 -8.41 -32.78 -23.67
C VAL A 459 -8.38 -31.29 -23.99
N HIS A 460 -7.29 -30.60 -23.65
CA HIS A 460 -7.12 -29.17 -23.90
C HIS A 460 -6.38 -28.89 -25.22
N GLY A 461 -7.11 -28.92 -26.33
CA GLY A 461 -6.56 -28.70 -27.66
C GLY A 461 -5.46 -29.71 -28.01
N TRP A 462 -4.35 -29.24 -28.58
CA TRP A 462 -3.17 -30.07 -28.87
C TRP A 462 -1.90 -29.54 -28.20
N ARG A 463 -1.46 -28.33 -28.56
CA ARG A 463 -0.22 -27.69 -28.08
C ARG A 463 -0.45 -26.33 -27.43
N HIS A 464 -1.69 -25.88 -27.36
CA HIS A 464 -2.07 -24.53 -26.96
C HIS A 464 -1.40 -23.44 -27.85
N ALA A 465 -1.24 -23.74 -29.14
CA ALA A 465 -0.60 -22.84 -30.12
C ALA A 465 -1.62 -21.87 -30.74
N ASN A 466 -1.24 -20.60 -30.89
CA ASN A 466 -2.09 -19.63 -31.58
C ASN A 466 -1.88 -19.74 -33.10
N HIS A 467 -2.96 -20.03 -33.83
CA HIS A 467 -2.98 -20.07 -35.29
C HIS A 467 -3.86 -18.98 -35.91
N ALA A 468 -4.45 -18.09 -35.09
CA ALA A 468 -5.21 -16.96 -35.58
C ALA A 468 -4.28 -15.90 -36.21
N PRO A 469 -4.69 -15.27 -37.33
CA PRO A 469 -3.96 -14.14 -37.92
C PRO A 469 -3.72 -13.00 -36.93
N GLN A 470 -2.71 -12.18 -37.21
CA GLN A 470 -2.43 -11.00 -36.39
C GLN A 470 -3.64 -10.05 -36.36
N GLY A 471 -4.05 -9.64 -35.16
CA GLY A 471 -5.23 -8.79 -34.94
C GLY A 471 -6.53 -9.57 -34.69
N GLU A 472 -6.57 -10.87 -34.98
CA GLU A 472 -7.70 -11.73 -34.63
C GLU A 472 -7.56 -12.32 -33.22
N LYS A 473 -8.68 -12.76 -32.64
CA LYS A 473 -8.69 -13.42 -31.33
C LYS A 473 -7.96 -14.76 -31.42
N LYS A 474 -7.06 -15.02 -30.46
CA LYS A 474 -6.26 -16.26 -30.41
C LYS A 474 -7.13 -17.51 -30.48
N ALA A 475 -6.77 -18.46 -31.33
CA ALA A 475 -7.46 -19.75 -31.46
C ALA A 475 -6.48 -20.81 -31.96
N GLU A 476 -6.49 -21.98 -31.33
CA GLU A 476 -5.75 -23.15 -31.84
C GLU A 476 -6.55 -23.86 -32.94
N PHE A 477 -7.87 -23.98 -32.76
CA PHE A 477 -8.80 -24.65 -33.68
C PHE A 477 -9.78 -23.67 -34.32
N GLY A 478 -9.27 -22.57 -34.90
CA GLY A 478 -10.09 -21.51 -35.51
C GLY A 478 -10.50 -21.78 -36.96
N SER A 479 -11.57 -21.13 -37.43
CA SER A 479 -12.17 -21.33 -38.76
C SER A 479 -11.27 -20.97 -39.96
N ARG A 480 -10.13 -20.31 -39.72
CA ARG A 480 -9.13 -20.01 -40.75
C ARG A 480 -8.18 -21.17 -41.02
N ARG A 481 -8.17 -22.22 -40.19
CA ARG A 481 -7.31 -23.40 -40.37
C ARG A 481 -7.98 -24.42 -41.29
N PRO A 482 -7.19 -25.17 -42.08
CA PRO A 482 -7.71 -26.31 -42.83
C PRO A 482 -8.38 -27.34 -41.90
N ILE A 483 -9.64 -27.70 -42.20
CA ILE A 483 -10.43 -28.61 -41.36
C ILE A 483 -9.78 -29.97 -41.18
N ALA A 484 -9.17 -30.53 -42.23
CA ALA A 484 -8.48 -31.82 -42.18
C ALA A 484 -7.32 -31.84 -41.17
N ALA A 485 -6.55 -30.76 -41.07
CA ALA A 485 -5.47 -30.65 -40.10
C ALA A 485 -6.00 -30.57 -38.67
N MET A 486 -7.11 -29.84 -38.46
CA MET A 486 -7.76 -29.74 -37.15
C MET A 486 -8.37 -31.07 -36.69
N VAL A 487 -8.97 -31.84 -37.60
CA VAL A 487 -9.49 -33.19 -37.32
C VAL A 487 -8.36 -34.12 -36.90
N GLN A 488 -7.26 -34.17 -37.67
CA GLN A 488 -6.11 -35.00 -37.34
C GLN A 488 -5.52 -34.63 -35.96
N GLU A 489 -5.31 -33.34 -35.70
CA GLU A 489 -4.79 -32.89 -34.40
C GLU A 489 -5.74 -33.22 -33.24
N ALA A 490 -7.06 -33.19 -33.45
CA ALA A 490 -8.03 -33.59 -32.43
C ALA A 490 -8.01 -35.10 -32.16
N GLU A 491 -7.87 -35.94 -33.20
CA GLU A 491 -7.71 -37.39 -33.04
C GLU A 491 -6.40 -37.74 -32.33
N ASP A 492 -5.30 -37.11 -32.73
CA ASP A 492 -3.98 -37.27 -32.12
C ASP A 492 -4.00 -36.82 -30.65
N ALA A 493 -4.67 -35.71 -30.37
CA ALA A 493 -4.89 -35.18 -29.02
C ALA A 493 -5.58 -36.19 -28.11
N LEU A 494 -6.69 -36.78 -28.56
CA LEU A 494 -7.43 -37.78 -27.80
C LEU A 494 -6.59 -39.04 -27.60
N SER A 495 -5.93 -39.53 -28.65
CA SER A 495 -5.10 -40.74 -28.63
C SER A 495 -3.90 -40.61 -27.70
N ALA A 496 -3.12 -39.52 -27.82
CA ALA A 496 -1.94 -39.26 -27.00
C ALA A 496 -2.32 -39.11 -25.51
N THR A 497 -3.38 -38.36 -25.23
CA THR A 497 -3.86 -38.18 -23.84
C THR A 497 -4.35 -39.50 -23.25
N ARG A 498 -5.03 -40.34 -24.05
CA ARG A 498 -5.51 -41.66 -23.60
C ARG A 498 -4.35 -42.58 -23.25
N THR A 499 -3.30 -42.56 -24.06
CA THR A 499 -2.06 -43.30 -23.76
C THR A 499 -1.39 -42.79 -22.49
N ALA A 500 -1.35 -41.47 -22.28
CA ALA A 500 -0.67 -40.87 -21.13
C ALA A 500 -1.43 -41.02 -19.80
N LEU A 501 -2.75 -40.80 -19.79
CA LEU A 501 -3.55 -40.67 -18.56
C LEU A 501 -4.55 -41.82 -18.33
N GLY A 502 -4.72 -42.71 -19.32
CA GLY A 502 -5.50 -43.93 -19.20
C GLY A 502 -6.95 -43.70 -18.73
N PRO A 503 -7.43 -44.43 -17.70
CA PRO A 503 -8.84 -44.43 -17.29
C PRO A 503 -9.32 -43.12 -16.66
N ARG A 504 -8.40 -42.19 -16.35
CA ARG A 504 -8.74 -40.86 -15.82
C ARG A 504 -9.13 -39.87 -16.90
N LEU A 505 -8.96 -40.21 -18.18
CA LEU A 505 -9.37 -39.37 -19.30
C LEU A 505 -10.86 -39.55 -19.62
N LEU A 506 -11.57 -38.43 -19.80
CA LEU A 506 -12.88 -38.40 -20.42
C LEU A 506 -12.76 -37.83 -21.85
N PRO A 507 -13.54 -38.35 -22.83
CA PRO A 507 -13.50 -37.88 -24.21
C PRO A 507 -14.22 -36.52 -24.37
N VAL A 508 -13.72 -35.51 -23.68
CA VAL A 508 -14.24 -34.13 -23.68
C VAL A 508 -13.21 -33.22 -24.31
N PHE A 509 -13.60 -32.49 -25.35
CA PHE A 509 -12.76 -31.49 -25.99
C PHE A 509 -12.90 -30.13 -25.29
N VAL A 510 -11.78 -29.50 -24.97
CA VAL A 510 -11.70 -28.16 -24.36
C VAL A 510 -10.80 -27.31 -25.26
N PRO A 511 -11.33 -26.40 -26.09
CA PRO A 511 -10.48 -25.60 -26.96
C PRO A 511 -9.71 -24.52 -26.18
N PRO A 512 -8.41 -24.33 -26.44
CA PRO A 512 -7.65 -23.18 -25.94
C PRO A 512 -8.34 -21.85 -26.18
N TRP A 513 -8.27 -20.97 -25.17
CA TRP A 513 -8.99 -19.70 -25.13
C TRP A 513 -10.51 -19.80 -25.26
N ASN A 514 -11.08 -21.00 -25.10
CA ASN A 514 -12.50 -21.32 -25.30
C ASN A 514 -13.01 -21.04 -26.73
N ARG A 515 -12.14 -21.20 -27.76
CA ARG A 515 -12.48 -20.88 -29.16
C ARG A 515 -12.25 -22.05 -30.10
N ILE A 516 -13.32 -22.45 -30.79
CA ILE A 516 -13.34 -23.56 -31.76
C ILE A 516 -14.17 -23.20 -32.99
N SER A 517 -13.77 -23.70 -34.16
CA SER A 517 -14.53 -23.56 -35.40
C SER A 517 -15.82 -24.38 -35.37
N PRO A 518 -16.97 -23.84 -35.78
CA PRO A 518 -18.21 -24.62 -35.93
C PRO A 518 -18.07 -25.83 -36.84
N ASP A 519 -17.19 -25.77 -37.85
CA ASP A 519 -16.92 -26.89 -38.75
C ASP A 519 -16.27 -28.07 -38.02
N LEU A 520 -15.36 -27.78 -37.08
CA LEU A 520 -14.74 -28.83 -36.26
C LEU A 520 -15.72 -29.39 -35.24
N VAL A 521 -16.57 -28.54 -34.63
CA VAL A 521 -17.59 -29.00 -33.68
C VAL A 521 -18.46 -30.11 -34.29
N ARG A 522 -18.78 -30.02 -35.59
CA ARG A 522 -19.57 -31.05 -36.29
C ARG A 522 -18.86 -32.39 -36.44
N LEU A 523 -17.52 -32.39 -36.42
CA LEU A 523 -16.69 -33.56 -36.67
C LEU A 523 -16.09 -34.15 -35.38
N LEU A 524 -16.22 -33.47 -34.24
CA LEU A 524 -15.72 -33.96 -32.95
C LEU A 524 -16.22 -35.37 -32.57
N PRO A 525 -17.49 -35.76 -32.83
CA PRO A 525 -17.94 -37.14 -32.61
C PRO A 525 -17.16 -38.16 -33.44
N GLU A 526 -16.86 -37.84 -34.70
CA GLU A 526 -16.08 -38.70 -35.60
C GLU A 526 -14.63 -38.83 -35.11
N CYS A 527 -14.07 -37.77 -34.52
CA CYS A 527 -12.78 -37.79 -33.82
C CYS A 527 -12.80 -38.59 -32.49
N GLY A 528 -13.96 -39.07 -32.05
CA GLY A 528 -14.11 -39.88 -30.83
C GLY A 528 -14.40 -39.08 -29.55
N TYR A 529 -14.75 -37.79 -29.67
CA TYR A 529 -15.18 -36.98 -28.53
C TYR A 529 -16.69 -37.13 -28.29
N ALA A 530 -17.08 -37.29 -27.04
CA ALA A 530 -18.49 -37.37 -26.63
C ALA A 530 -19.00 -36.04 -26.05
N ALA A 531 -18.09 -35.10 -25.73
CA ALA A 531 -18.50 -33.80 -25.22
C ALA A 531 -17.54 -32.66 -25.59
N LEU A 532 -18.06 -31.43 -25.47
CA LEU A 532 -17.37 -30.17 -25.66
C LEU A 532 -17.57 -29.28 -24.42
N SER A 533 -16.52 -28.62 -23.97
CA SER A 533 -16.61 -27.59 -22.93
C SER A 533 -15.93 -26.31 -23.36
N THR A 534 -16.70 -25.24 -23.48
CA THR A 534 -16.23 -23.88 -23.81
C THR A 534 -16.56 -22.93 -22.67
N PHE A 535 -16.84 -21.65 -22.98
CA PHE A 535 -17.17 -20.61 -21.99
C PHE A 535 -18.42 -19.85 -22.43
N ARG A 536 -19.30 -19.51 -21.47
CA ARG A 536 -20.66 -18.94 -21.59
C ARG A 536 -21.77 -19.99 -21.72
N ASP A 537 -23.01 -19.55 -21.50
CA ASP A 537 -24.20 -20.41 -21.58
C ASP A 537 -24.28 -21.10 -22.96
N ARG A 538 -24.66 -22.37 -22.99
CA ARG A 538 -24.85 -23.11 -24.24
C ARG A 538 -26.15 -22.70 -24.95
N ASP A 539 -26.11 -22.65 -26.28
CA ASP A 539 -27.33 -22.43 -27.08
C ASP A 539 -28.22 -23.69 -27.11
N ARG A 540 -27.61 -24.89 -27.02
CA ARG A 540 -28.30 -26.18 -27.08
C ARG A 540 -27.56 -27.20 -26.21
N HIS A 541 -28.28 -28.14 -25.63
CA HIS A 541 -27.72 -29.26 -24.87
C HIS A 541 -26.67 -30.07 -25.66
N ALA A 542 -26.95 -30.29 -26.95
CA ALA A 542 -26.05 -30.94 -27.88
C ALA A 542 -25.93 -30.08 -29.16
N PRO A 543 -24.78 -29.44 -29.44
CA PRO A 543 -24.60 -28.62 -30.64
C PRO A 543 -24.65 -29.45 -31.93
N VAL A 544 -24.26 -30.72 -31.87
CA VAL A 544 -24.49 -31.74 -32.90
C VAL A 544 -24.89 -33.07 -32.25
N LYS A 545 -25.39 -34.01 -33.05
CA LYS A 545 -25.74 -35.35 -32.58
C LYS A 545 -24.51 -36.00 -31.93
N ASP A 546 -24.73 -36.71 -30.82
CA ASP A 546 -23.71 -37.47 -30.09
C ASP A 546 -22.56 -36.61 -29.50
N LEU A 547 -22.76 -35.28 -29.38
CA LEU A 547 -21.84 -34.36 -28.72
C LEU A 547 -22.56 -33.54 -27.64
N LEU A 548 -22.34 -33.89 -26.37
CA LEU A 548 -22.83 -33.12 -25.22
C LEU A 548 -22.05 -31.82 -25.05
N GLN A 549 -22.71 -30.69 -24.76
CA GLN A 549 -22.02 -29.44 -24.43
C GLN A 549 -22.30 -28.99 -23.01
N ILE A 550 -21.24 -28.82 -22.22
CA ILE A 550 -21.31 -28.29 -20.84
C ILE A 550 -20.17 -27.29 -20.66
N ASN A 551 -20.51 -26.02 -20.51
CA ASN A 551 -19.54 -24.92 -20.49
C ASN A 551 -19.19 -24.46 -19.07
N THR A 552 -18.10 -23.71 -18.97
CA THR A 552 -17.81 -22.85 -17.81
C THR A 552 -18.37 -21.45 -18.02
N HIS A 553 -18.58 -20.73 -16.92
CA HIS A 553 -19.34 -19.49 -16.89
C HIS A 553 -18.63 -18.40 -16.10
N ILE A 554 -17.90 -18.80 -15.06
CA ILE A 554 -17.19 -17.90 -14.16
C ILE A 554 -15.70 -18.13 -14.29
N ASP A 555 -14.97 -17.07 -14.61
CA ASP A 555 -13.51 -17.02 -14.60
C ASP A 555 -13.10 -15.90 -13.63
N PRO A 556 -12.46 -16.21 -12.50
CA PRO A 556 -12.12 -15.22 -11.49
C PRO A 556 -10.89 -14.39 -11.88
N ILE A 557 -10.20 -14.68 -13.00
CA ILE A 557 -8.89 -14.08 -13.31
C ILE A 557 -9.05 -12.84 -14.20
N ASP A 558 -8.40 -11.72 -13.82
CA ASP A 558 -8.30 -10.53 -14.65
C ASP A 558 -7.20 -10.67 -15.71
N TRP A 559 -7.54 -11.35 -16.80
CA TRP A 559 -6.65 -11.59 -17.93
C TRP A 559 -6.19 -10.33 -18.68
N ARG A 560 -6.87 -9.19 -18.49
CA ARG A 560 -6.58 -7.94 -19.22
C ARG A 560 -5.84 -6.91 -18.37
N GLY A 561 -5.89 -7.02 -17.05
CA GLY A 561 -5.20 -6.15 -16.12
C GLY A 561 -4.18 -6.90 -15.28
N THR A 562 -4.53 -7.14 -14.02
CA THR A 562 -3.58 -7.54 -12.96
C THR A 562 -3.07 -8.97 -13.08
N ARG A 563 -3.75 -9.83 -13.85
CA ARG A 563 -3.57 -11.29 -13.84
C ARG A 563 -3.82 -11.92 -12.46
N SER A 564 -4.49 -11.19 -11.57
CA SER A 564 -4.95 -11.60 -10.23
C SER A 564 -6.48 -11.76 -10.25
N LEU A 565 -7.09 -11.90 -9.08
CA LEU A 565 -8.54 -11.95 -8.88
C LEU A 565 -9.22 -10.68 -9.43
N VAL A 566 -10.19 -10.85 -10.33
CA VAL A 566 -11.20 -9.84 -10.67
C VAL A 566 -11.89 -9.44 -9.37
N GLU A 567 -12.11 -8.13 -9.16
CA GLU A 567 -12.83 -7.61 -7.99
C GLU A 567 -13.99 -8.54 -7.55
N SER A 568 -13.94 -9.02 -6.30
CA SER A 568 -14.74 -10.17 -5.87
C SER A 568 -16.24 -9.91 -5.98
N GLY A 569 -16.70 -8.69 -5.73
CA GLY A 569 -18.10 -8.29 -5.93
C GLY A 569 -18.57 -8.49 -7.38
N ARG A 570 -17.72 -8.23 -8.37
CA ARG A 570 -18.03 -8.51 -9.78
C ARG A 570 -18.11 -10.01 -10.09
N VAL A 571 -17.26 -10.84 -9.49
CA VAL A 571 -17.31 -12.30 -9.68
C VAL A 571 -18.57 -12.88 -9.02
N VAL A 572 -18.89 -12.44 -7.80
CA VAL A 572 -20.13 -12.77 -7.09
C VAL A 572 -21.36 -12.36 -7.91
N ALA A 573 -21.39 -11.13 -8.42
CA ALA A 573 -22.50 -10.65 -9.25
C ALA A 573 -22.63 -11.46 -10.56
N ALA A 574 -21.52 -11.86 -11.18
CA ALA A 574 -21.54 -12.72 -12.36
C ALA A 574 -22.10 -14.13 -12.05
N LEU A 575 -21.75 -14.68 -10.88
CA LEU A 575 -22.29 -15.96 -10.41
C LEU A 575 -23.79 -15.88 -10.13
N ALA A 576 -24.24 -14.85 -9.41
CA ALA A 576 -25.66 -14.58 -9.16
C ALA A 576 -26.43 -14.43 -10.49
N ALA A 577 -25.90 -13.65 -11.43
CA ALA A 577 -26.51 -13.49 -12.75
C ALA A 577 -26.57 -14.81 -13.54
N ALA A 578 -25.60 -15.71 -13.37
CA ALA A 578 -25.63 -17.03 -14.02
C ALA A 578 -26.73 -17.94 -13.48
N ILE A 579 -27.05 -17.81 -12.18
CA ILE A 579 -28.20 -18.46 -11.56
C ILE A 579 -29.50 -17.85 -12.08
N ASP A 580 -29.62 -16.52 -12.03
CA ASP A 580 -30.84 -15.81 -12.44
C ASP A 580 -31.20 -16.06 -13.91
N ARG A 581 -30.21 -16.21 -14.81
CA ARG A 581 -30.47 -16.55 -16.23
C ARG A 581 -31.15 -17.92 -16.39
N ARG A 582 -30.88 -18.89 -15.51
CA ARG A 582 -31.53 -20.22 -15.53
C ARG A 582 -32.97 -20.15 -15.01
N ILE A 583 -33.18 -19.36 -13.96
CA ILE A 583 -34.52 -19.08 -13.42
C ILE A 583 -35.39 -18.39 -14.48
N ALA A 584 -34.83 -17.41 -15.20
CA ALA A 584 -35.55 -16.64 -16.21
C ALA A 584 -35.75 -17.39 -17.54
N GLY A 585 -35.20 -18.61 -17.69
CA GLY A 585 -35.23 -19.37 -18.96
C GLY A 585 -34.40 -18.73 -20.09
N VAL A 586 -33.51 -17.79 -19.76
CA VAL A 586 -32.57 -17.16 -20.71
C VAL A 586 -31.40 -18.11 -21.01
N ALA A 587 -30.99 -18.91 -20.02
CA ALA A 587 -30.02 -19.98 -20.16
C ALA A 587 -30.68 -21.33 -19.87
N ASP A 588 -30.11 -22.40 -20.42
CA ASP A 588 -30.58 -23.76 -20.20
C ASP A 588 -30.55 -24.12 -18.69
N PRO A 589 -31.71 -24.41 -18.07
CA PRO A 589 -31.79 -24.70 -16.63
C PRO A 589 -31.09 -26.01 -16.25
N GLU A 590 -30.90 -26.93 -17.20
CA GLU A 590 -30.20 -28.20 -16.97
C GLU A 590 -28.68 -28.07 -17.16
N GLU A 591 -28.15 -26.96 -17.66
CA GLU A 591 -26.71 -26.75 -17.75
C GLU A 591 -26.15 -26.35 -16.39
N PRO A 592 -25.22 -27.09 -15.77
CA PRO A 592 -24.62 -26.66 -14.52
C PRO A 592 -23.65 -25.49 -14.73
N ILE A 593 -23.56 -24.63 -13.72
CA ILE A 593 -22.70 -23.45 -13.71
C ILE A 593 -21.25 -23.90 -13.47
N GLY A 594 -20.42 -23.79 -14.49
CA GLY A 594 -19.00 -24.13 -14.41
C GLY A 594 -18.12 -22.98 -13.91
N ILE A 595 -17.24 -23.30 -12.97
CA ILE A 595 -16.15 -22.44 -12.47
C ILE A 595 -14.89 -22.83 -13.26
N LEU A 596 -14.28 -21.84 -13.91
CA LEU A 596 -13.04 -21.98 -14.67
C LEU A 596 -11.87 -21.42 -13.85
N THR A 597 -10.85 -22.25 -13.62
CA THR A 597 -9.61 -21.85 -12.96
C THR A 597 -8.39 -22.13 -13.86
N HIS A 598 -7.26 -21.54 -13.50
CA HIS A 598 -5.97 -21.82 -14.12
C HIS A 598 -4.90 -21.80 -13.03
N HIS A 599 -4.68 -22.94 -12.35
CA HIS A 599 -3.79 -23.03 -11.18
C HIS A 599 -2.41 -22.40 -11.39
N LYS A 600 -1.86 -22.48 -12.61
CA LYS A 600 -0.54 -21.91 -12.98
C LYS A 600 -0.45 -20.39 -12.86
N VAL A 601 -1.57 -19.68 -12.80
CA VAL A 601 -1.60 -18.22 -12.68
C VAL A 601 -2.27 -17.75 -11.38
N HIS A 602 -2.63 -18.67 -10.49
CA HIS A 602 -3.23 -18.29 -9.21
C HIS A 602 -2.21 -17.58 -8.32
N ASP A 603 -2.61 -16.44 -7.78
CA ASP A 603 -2.00 -15.84 -6.60
C ASP A 603 -2.86 -16.14 -5.36
N GLU A 604 -2.43 -15.68 -4.18
CA GLU A 604 -3.18 -15.94 -2.94
C GLU A 604 -4.61 -15.39 -2.98
N ALA A 605 -4.87 -14.31 -3.72
CA ALA A 605 -6.21 -13.76 -3.86
C ALA A 605 -7.16 -14.75 -4.51
N ILE A 606 -6.73 -15.33 -5.63
CA ILE A 606 -7.51 -16.32 -6.37
C ILE A 606 -7.69 -17.58 -5.52
N TRP A 607 -6.63 -18.01 -4.81
CA TRP A 607 -6.70 -19.16 -3.90
C TRP A 607 -7.74 -18.97 -2.80
N PHE A 608 -7.70 -17.82 -2.11
CA PHE A 608 -8.64 -17.50 -1.06
C PHE A 608 -10.08 -17.38 -1.57
N PHE A 609 -10.30 -16.71 -2.71
CA PHE A 609 -11.63 -16.59 -3.30
C PHE A 609 -12.20 -17.95 -3.67
N LEU A 610 -11.40 -18.81 -4.33
CA LEU A 610 -11.82 -20.14 -4.73
C LEU A 610 -12.18 -21.01 -3.51
N GLU A 611 -11.32 -21.03 -2.49
CA GLU A 611 -11.61 -21.76 -1.25
C GLU A 611 -12.88 -21.23 -0.58
N SER A 612 -13.02 -19.92 -0.46
CA SER A 612 -14.20 -19.27 0.14
C SER A 612 -15.49 -19.55 -0.64
N LEU A 613 -15.43 -19.59 -1.98
CA LEU A 613 -16.58 -19.93 -2.83
C LEU A 613 -17.03 -21.37 -2.61
N ILE A 614 -16.08 -22.31 -2.62
CA ILE A 614 -16.38 -23.73 -2.41
C ILE A 614 -16.93 -23.95 -1.00
N ASP A 615 -16.33 -23.30 0.00
CA ASP A 615 -16.78 -23.33 1.40
C ASP A 615 -18.20 -22.78 1.55
N TYR A 616 -18.49 -21.63 0.93
CA TYR A 616 -19.82 -21.00 0.94
C TYR A 616 -20.89 -21.91 0.31
N LEU A 617 -20.63 -22.44 -0.90
CA LEU A 617 -21.53 -23.39 -1.56
C LEU A 617 -21.71 -24.65 -0.71
N ALA A 618 -20.62 -25.16 -0.13
CA ALA A 618 -20.65 -26.33 0.72
C ALA A 618 -21.48 -26.13 1.99
N GLY A 619 -21.41 -24.95 2.61
CA GLY A 619 -22.23 -24.54 3.75
C GLY A 619 -23.72 -24.39 3.41
N ARG A 620 -24.05 -24.17 2.13
CA ARG A 620 -25.42 -24.18 1.60
C ARG A 620 -25.90 -25.57 1.16
N GLY A 621 -25.10 -26.62 1.41
CA GLY A 621 -25.41 -27.99 0.98
C GLY A 621 -25.15 -28.28 -0.51
N ILE A 622 -24.58 -27.32 -1.24
CA ILE A 622 -24.29 -27.46 -2.67
C ILE A 622 -22.87 -28.02 -2.82
N ARG A 623 -22.73 -29.14 -3.54
CA ARG A 623 -21.43 -29.75 -3.85
C ARG A 623 -21.12 -29.63 -5.34
N LEU A 624 -19.85 -29.42 -5.67
CA LEU A 624 -19.41 -29.41 -7.07
C LEU A 624 -19.50 -30.81 -7.66
N LEU A 625 -20.18 -30.93 -8.80
CA LEU A 625 -20.54 -32.18 -9.45
C LEU A 625 -19.31 -33.02 -9.83
N ARG A 626 -19.43 -34.34 -9.71
CA ARG A 626 -18.39 -35.27 -10.15
C ARG A 626 -18.35 -35.34 -11.68
N ILE A 627 -17.18 -35.03 -12.24
CA ILE A 627 -16.97 -34.86 -13.68
C ILE A 627 -17.31 -36.12 -14.48
N ASN A 628 -16.97 -37.29 -13.97
CA ASN A 628 -17.30 -38.55 -14.64
C ASN A 628 -18.79 -38.85 -14.68
N ARG A 629 -19.63 -38.27 -13.81
CA ARG A 629 -21.09 -38.38 -13.92
C ARG A 629 -21.64 -37.30 -14.85
N LEU A 630 -21.09 -36.10 -14.73
CA LEU A 630 -21.47 -34.93 -15.52
C LEU A 630 -21.40 -35.18 -17.03
N PHE A 631 -20.35 -35.86 -17.50
CA PHE A 631 -20.11 -36.12 -18.92
C PHE A 631 -20.46 -37.56 -19.38
N ARG A 632 -21.21 -38.34 -18.58
CA ARG A 632 -21.58 -39.73 -18.92
C ARG A 632 -23.07 -39.97 -19.23
N ASN A 633 -23.98 -39.03 -18.94
CA ASN A 633 -25.42 -39.26 -19.03
C ASN A 633 -26.09 -38.30 -20.03
N GLU A 634 -26.71 -38.85 -21.08
CA GLU A 634 -27.60 -38.11 -21.99
C GLU A 634 -28.99 -37.83 -21.39
N SER A 635 -29.27 -38.34 -20.19
CA SER A 635 -30.58 -38.19 -19.54
C SER A 635 -30.39 -38.00 -18.03
N ARG A 636 -30.85 -36.85 -17.51
CA ARG A 636 -30.87 -36.42 -16.09
C ARG A 636 -29.57 -35.79 -15.55
N ILE A 637 -29.51 -34.46 -15.66
CA ILE A 637 -28.82 -33.60 -14.67
C ILE A 637 -29.91 -33.14 -13.68
N ALA A 638 -30.35 -34.05 -12.81
CA ALA A 638 -31.20 -33.70 -11.68
C ALA A 638 -30.40 -33.98 -10.40
N VAL A 639 -30.25 -32.95 -9.58
CA VAL A 639 -29.62 -32.97 -8.27
C VAL A 639 -30.36 -33.99 -7.40
N GLU A 640 -29.71 -35.10 -7.04
CA GLU A 640 -30.13 -35.90 -5.88
C GLU A 640 -29.60 -35.19 -4.63
N LEU A 641 -30.53 -34.80 -3.76
CA LEU A 641 -30.36 -34.09 -2.48
C LEU A 641 -29.34 -34.73 -1.55
#